data_AF-A0A6N4XAJ0-F1
#
_entry.id   AF-A0A6N4XAJ0-F1
#
_cell.length_a   1.000
_cell.length_b   1.000
_cell.length_c   1.000
_cell.angle_alpha   90.00
_cell.angle_beta   90.00
_cell.angle_gamma   90.00
#
_symmetry.space_group_name_H-M   'P 1'
#
loop_
_entity.id
_entity.type
_entity.pdbx_description
1 polymer ?
#
loop_
_entity_poly.entity_id
_entity_poly.type
_entity_poly.pdbx_seq_one_letter_code
_entity_poly.pdbx_strand_id
1 'polypeptide(L)'
;MITEIWIDGKPLDLYTDTSIKHSLQVNDIAEVKDRQASFTNSFSIPKTPNNIQLLGGLGIPSDTSRAPYQKPDCKMKIEGFDFIVKGWMNVTETSDDYKIYVYSGIINFFKAIENKTLGNDLDLSEIDHIKDLDTVIQSFSNTNYKYLITDYNGLTHYGNGDNVINIDHLVPSVSVEYLWNKIRDTFGFDYTGSVFGTEAFTNLWLTYPKYIAIDELIPITENSGSKFIGNTNIPTNDPNLRYAPLLVSGYTNNQYFIAPEDGNYKLTFHVEIGTEYSNELMIKYLLCINQENINYDSRSYTTLIITNFTSQTQDISINVLLNAGDKVSFFNWHPNPNGHIQWNSAYTIKWELFDAGDVSFSQELKDFSIKDFVKEILIQFGLTIFPDEFSNTIEYITLGERINDAEVMDWSEKYRERSSESYVYESYGQQNIFSYQYHDKESNYNDGVIKIANENLTEKKEVFTSKTYSPDRDFVKFKINDEITETLRVFKLYDKNVKERNGQIEIEYKGLEKRFHFVRERIFTADTTIGSKVLQQEQMLSSLPLADFQGLDWMSLLQKNYNVFGQILNDSRLHDIELNLNFIDYLTLDLRKLYFFQQEQQYYLLNKLQFDNTSSKGEFIRVKRYYDDVEIVDPTDPNQPFVNIVWAEETNTPKTGTASLIEVKIASSYSQNNDPFVTFEWEKSGDNINWISLLTGVSPYDVPLSDGIQWIRMKVIAESGNIIYSNKLQYEKFIIVCKRYHVWAADYQGIDELIIDYINCDGVAVHVAVSGPFGYHEYTMCASENSINTNGTIEDLGGC
;
A
#
# COMPACT_ATOMS: atom_id res chain seq x y z
N MET A 1 28.62 2.44 -41.80
CA MET A 1 27.46 1.88 -41.10
C MET A 1 26.55 1.23 -42.13
N ILE A 2 26.82 -0.05 -42.37
CA ILE A 2 25.89 -0.95 -43.06
C ILE A 2 24.82 -1.35 -42.05
N THR A 3 23.57 -1.16 -42.40
CA THR A 3 22.43 -1.47 -41.53
C THR A 3 21.58 -2.54 -42.19
N GLU A 4 21.11 -3.52 -41.41
CA GLU A 4 20.21 -4.57 -41.87
C GLU A 4 18.99 -4.64 -40.96
N ILE A 5 17.82 -4.82 -41.54
CA ILE A 5 16.58 -5.01 -40.80
C ILE A 5 16.02 -6.38 -41.17
N TRP A 6 15.70 -7.18 -40.16
CA TRP A 6 15.26 -8.55 -40.31
C TRP A 6 13.86 -8.71 -39.73
N ILE A 7 12.96 -9.30 -40.49
CA ILE A 7 11.59 -9.63 -40.09
C ILE A 7 11.34 -11.09 -40.41
N ASP A 8 10.74 -11.83 -39.47
CA ASP A 8 10.49 -13.26 -39.59
C ASP A 8 11.73 -14.07 -40.04
N GLY A 9 12.91 -13.64 -39.54
CA GLY A 9 14.20 -14.28 -39.85
C GLY A 9 14.73 -14.02 -41.28
N LYS A 10 14.16 -13.07 -42.03
CA LYS A 10 14.62 -12.69 -43.37
C LYS A 10 14.96 -11.19 -43.45
N PRO A 11 16.02 -10.80 -44.18
CA PRO A 11 16.39 -9.40 -44.32
C PRO A 11 15.44 -8.66 -45.27
N LEU A 12 15.07 -7.44 -44.90
CA LEU A 12 14.46 -6.46 -45.80
C LEU A 12 15.52 -5.84 -46.70
N ASP A 13 15.15 -5.58 -47.94
CA ASP A 13 15.96 -4.80 -48.86
C ASP A 13 15.85 -3.31 -48.44
N LEU A 14 16.99 -2.66 -48.19
CA LEU A 14 17.10 -1.23 -47.88
C LEU A 14 17.74 -0.48 -49.06
N TYR A 15 17.55 0.85 -49.13
CA TYR A 15 18.34 1.66 -50.08
C TYR A 15 19.79 1.75 -49.62
N THR A 16 20.72 1.87 -50.58
CA THR A 16 22.17 1.94 -50.29
C THR A 16 22.57 3.16 -49.46
N ASP A 17 21.77 4.21 -49.49
CA ASP A 17 21.96 5.49 -48.81
C ASP A 17 20.93 5.74 -47.70
N THR A 18 20.20 4.70 -47.25
CA THR A 18 19.24 4.84 -46.14
C THR A 18 19.97 5.32 -44.89
N SER A 19 19.73 6.57 -44.51
CA SER A 19 20.15 7.11 -43.22
C SER A 19 19.05 6.88 -42.20
N ILE A 20 19.32 6.02 -41.21
CA ILE A 20 18.41 5.76 -40.10
C ILE A 20 18.93 6.52 -38.89
N LYS A 21 18.12 7.44 -38.40
CA LYS A 21 18.35 8.15 -37.14
C LYS A 21 17.79 7.32 -36.01
N HIS A 22 18.66 6.96 -35.10
CA HIS A 22 18.34 6.24 -33.88
C HIS A 22 18.14 7.23 -32.74
N SER A 23 17.15 7.00 -31.89
CA SER A 23 16.98 7.68 -30.61
C SER A 23 16.96 6.63 -29.51
N LEU A 24 18.07 6.52 -28.78
CA LEU A 24 18.16 5.76 -27.54
C LEU A 24 17.81 6.71 -26.41
N GLN A 25 16.86 6.35 -25.55
CA GLN A 25 16.43 7.22 -24.47
C GLN A 25 15.96 6.41 -23.28
N VAL A 26 16.25 6.95 -22.09
CA VAL A 26 15.70 6.49 -20.83
C VAL A 26 14.74 7.56 -20.32
N ASN A 27 13.79 7.15 -19.49
CA ASN A 27 12.78 8.01 -18.90
C ASN A 27 13.36 9.36 -18.42
N ASP A 28 12.71 10.44 -18.84
CA ASP A 28 13.17 11.79 -18.61
C ASP A 28 12.96 12.19 -17.14
N ILE A 29 14.03 12.63 -16.49
CA ILE A 29 13.95 13.28 -15.16
C ILE A 29 13.09 14.56 -15.27
N ALA A 30 13.02 15.18 -16.45
CA ALA A 30 12.11 16.28 -16.76
C ALA A 30 10.64 15.86 -16.90
N GLU A 31 10.31 14.56 -17.05
CA GLU A 31 8.94 14.09 -17.30
C GLU A 31 8.62 12.82 -16.48
N VAL A 32 8.27 13.01 -15.21
CA VAL A 32 7.88 11.89 -14.31
C VAL A 32 6.60 11.16 -14.79
N LYS A 33 5.80 11.79 -15.66
CA LYS A 33 4.46 11.33 -16.07
C LYS A 33 4.44 10.29 -17.20
N ASP A 34 5.28 10.48 -18.22
CA ASP A 34 5.23 9.70 -19.46
C ASP A 34 6.57 9.03 -19.75
N ARG A 35 6.54 7.73 -20.00
CA ARG A 35 7.74 6.89 -20.15
C ARG A 35 8.13 6.86 -21.62
N GLN A 36 9.37 7.25 -21.91
CA GLN A 36 9.90 7.34 -23.26
C GLN A 36 10.57 6.02 -23.69
N ALA A 37 10.34 5.59 -24.93
CA ALA A 37 10.91 4.35 -25.49
C ALA A 37 11.92 4.65 -26.59
N SER A 38 12.90 3.78 -26.80
CA SER A 38 13.85 3.92 -27.90
C SER A 38 13.17 3.66 -29.26
N PHE A 39 13.47 4.49 -30.26
CA PHE A 39 12.85 4.43 -31.57
C PHE A 39 13.76 4.90 -32.70
N THR A 40 13.43 4.52 -33.93
CA THR A 40 14.01 5.11 -35.14
C THR A 40 13.10 6.19 -35.70
N ASN A 41 13.66 7.16 -36.44
CA ASN A 41 12.83 7.99 -37.32
C ASN A 41 12.04 7.12 -38.32
N SER A 42 11.04 7.72 -38.95
CA SER A 42 10.46 7.09 -40.15
C SER A 42 11.43 7.19 -41.32
N PHE A 43 11.62 6.08 -42.03
CA PHE A 43 12.45 5.99 -43.24
C PHE A 43 11.76 5.10 -44.28
N SER A 44 12.21 5.23 -45.53
CA SER A 44 11.62 4.52 -46.67
C SER A 44 12.42 3.25 -47.01
N ILE A 45 11.70 2.18 -47.35
CA ILE A 45 12.26 0.95 -47.93
C ILE A 45 11.65 0.67 -49.31
N PRO A 46 12.42 0.14 -50.27
CA PRO A 46 11.95 -0.10 -51.63
C PRO A 46 10.88 -1.19 -51.72
N LYS A 47 9.98 -1.08 -52.71
CA LYS A 47 8.99 -2.12 -53.07
C LYS A 47 9.61 -3.21 -53.94
N THR A 48 10.66 -3.86 -53.44
CA THR A 48 11.27 -5.01 -54.12
C THR A 48 10.37 -6.24 -54.04
N PRO A 49 10.54 -7.24 -54.93
CA PRO A 49 9.81 -8.51 -54.82
C PRO A 49 9.97 -9.18 -53.46
N ASN A 50 11.16 -9.08 -52.84
CA ASN A 50 11.44 -9.61 -51.50
C ASN A 50 10.60 -8.88 -50.43
N ASN A 51 10.65 -7.55 -50.38
CA ASN A 51 9.91 -6.75 -49.41
C ASN A 51 8.39 -6.89 -49.58
N ILE A 52 7.91 -6.89 -50.83
CA ILE A 52 6.49 -7.15 -51.15
C ILE A 52 6.08 -8.51 -50.59
N GLN A 53 6.87 -9.55 -50.78
CA GLN A 53 6.57 -10.89 -50.27
C GLN A 53 6.56 -10.93 -48.74
N LEU A 54 7.56 -10.33 -48.09
CA LEU A 54 7.66 -10.26 -46.62
C LEU A 54 6.50 -9.50 -46.01
N LEU A 55 6.01 -8.47 -46.68
CA LEU A 55 4.84 -7.69 -46.27
C LEU A 55 3.52 -8.28 -46.80
N GLY A 56 3.47 -9.56 -47.17
CA GLY A 56 2.22 -10.24 -47.53
C GLY A 56 1.56 -9.72 -48.82
N GLY A 57 2.34 -9.19 -49.75
CA GLY A 57 1.85 -8.62 -51.02
C GLY A 57 1.39 -7.16 -50.93
N LEU A 58 1.67 -6.47 -49.81
CA LEU A 58 1.21 -5.10 -49.55
C LEU A 58 1.49 -4.15 -50.72
N GLY A 59 0.49 -3.41 -51.19
CA GLY A 59 0.67 -2.42 -52.25
C GLY A 59 0.62 -2.97 -53.67
N ILE A 60 0.21 -4.23 -53.85
CA ILE A 60 -0.26 -4.80 -55.12
C ILE A 60 -1.77 -4.51 -55.27
N PRO A 61 -2.32 -4.26 -56.48
CA PRO A 61 -3.76 -4.17 -56.66
C PRO A 61 -4.50 -5.38 -56.08
N SER A 62 -5.51 -5.12 -55.24
CA SER A 62 -6.28 -6.15 -54.52
C SER A 62 -5.51 -6.94 -53.46
N ASP A 63 -4.42 -6.41 -52.91
CA ASP A 63 -3.78 -7.01 -51.74
C ASP A 63 -4.71 -7.04 -50.53
N THR A 64 -4.49 -8.03 -49.65
CA THR A 64 -5.22 -8.21 -48.38
C THR A 64 -4.25 -8.20 -47.20
N SER A 65 -3.08 -7.59 -47.38
CA SER A 65 -2.03 -7.61 -46.38
C SER A 65 -2.48 -6.92 -45.10
N ARG A 66 -2.15 -7.54 -43.98
CA ARG A 66 -2.37 -6.96 -42.65
C ARG A 66 -1.12 -6.34 -42.06
N ALA A 67 0.00 -6.30 -42.79
CA ALA A 67 1.28 -5.80 -42.29
C ALA A 67 1.20 -4.37 -41.70
N PRO A 68 0.47 -3.39 -42.28
CA PRO A 68 0.30 -2.06 -41.66
C PRO A 68 -0.48 -2.06 -40.34
N TYR A 69 -1.26 -3.12 -40.08
CA TYR A 69 -2.12 -3.27 -38.92
C TYR A 69 -1.59 -4.30 -37.91
N GLN A 70 -0.37 -4.78 -38.13
CA GLN A 70 0.35 -5.71 -37.28
C GLN A 70 1.64 -5.05 -36.79
N LYS A 71 2.25 -5.63 -35.75
CA LYS A 71 3.54 -5.22 -35.21
C LYS A 71 4.51 -6.40 -35.40
N PRO A 72 4.97 -6.66 -36.64
CA PRO A 72 5.89 -7.77 -36.89
C PRO A 72 7.17 -7.57 -36.08
N ASP A 73 7.63 -8.67 -35.45
CA ASP A 73 8.90 -8.70 -34.74
C ASP A 73 10.04 -8.37 -35.70
N CYS A 74 10.94 -7.53 -35.22
CA CYS A 74 11.99 -6.93 -36.02
C CYS A 74 13.30 -6.96 -35.25
N LYS A 75 14.35 -7.39 -35.95
CA LYS A 75 15.72 -7.35 -35.48
C LYS A 75 16.53 -6.40 -36.36
N MET A 76 17.30 -5.52 -35.74
CA MET A 76 18.13 -4.56 -36.44
C MET A 76 19.61 -4.85 -36.17
N LYS A 77 20.40 -4.93 -37.23
CA LYS A 77 21.84 -5.08 -37.16
C LYS A 77 22.55 -3.87 -37.73
N ILE A 78 23.66 -3.51 -37.11
CA ILE A 78 24.57 -2.48 -37.60
C ILE A 78 25.95 -3.11 -37.68
N GLU A 79 26.61 -3.01 -38.84
CA GLU A 79 27.91 -3.63 -39.12
C GLU A 79 27.97 -5.13 -38.78
N GLY A 80 26.83 -5.82 -38.94
CA GLY A 80 26.69 -7.27 -38.68
C GLY A 80 26.43 -7.66 -37.22
N PHE A 81 26.49 -6.73 -36.27
CA PHE A 81 26.16 -6.97 -34.86
C PHE A 81 24.72 -6.60 -34.55
N ASP A 82 24.12 -7.32 -33.61
CA ASP A 82 22.76 -7.10 -33.18
C ASP A 82 22.69 -5.81 -32.35
N PHE A 83 21.95 -4.82 -32.86
CA PHE A 83 21.73 -3.55 -32.18
C PHE A 83 20.34 -3.50 -31.53
N ILE A 84 19.30 -3.90 -32.28
CA ILE A 84 17.97 -4.16 -31.72
C ILE A 84 17.71 -5.65 -31.86
N VAL A 85 17.55 -6.35 -30.74
CA VAL A 85 17.28 -7.79 -30.74
C VAL A 85 15.78 -8.06 -30.75
N LYS A 86 15.01 -7.25 -29.99
CA LYS A 86 13.55 -7.39 -29.80
C LYS A 86 12.82 -6.09 -30.09
N GLY A 87 12.75 -5.72 -31.37
CA GLY A 87 11.95 -4.59 -31.82
C GLY A 87 10.68 -5.04 -32.53
N TRP A 88 9.84 -4.07 -32.89
CA TRP A 88 8.76 -4.28 -33.85
C TRP A 88 8.75 -3.16 -34.87
N MET A 89 8.42 -3.51 -36.11
CA MET A 89 8.29 -2.56 -37.21
C MET A 89 6.82 -2.15 -37.38
N ASN A 90 6.58 -0.91 -37.83
CA ASN A 90 5.29 -0.48 -38.33
C ASN A 90 5.42 0.06 -39.75
N VAL A 91 4.43 -0.24 -40.60
CA VAL A 91 4.31 0.36 -41.94
C VAL A 91 3.23 1.44 -41.88
N THR A 92 3.64 2.70 -42.00
CA THR A 92 2.72 3.84 -41.88
C THR A 92 2.11 4.28 -43.20
N GLU A 93 2.83 4.07 -44.30
CA GLU A 93 2.42 4.55 -45.62
C GLU A 93 2.98 3.64 -46.71
N THR A 94 2.22 3.46 -47.79
CA THR A 94 2.66 2.76 -49.00
C THR A 94 2.43 3.67 -50.20
N SER A 95 3.52 4.03 -50.88
CA SER A 95 3.52 4.83 -52.10
C SER A 95 4.31 4.08 -53.20
N ASP A 96 5.30 4.75 -53.81
CA ASP A 96 6.36 4.14 -54.61
C ASP A 96 7.32 3.30 -53.73
N ASP A 97 7.38 3.61 -52.43
CA ASP A 97 8.12 2.94 -51.37
C ASP A 97 7.20 2.56 -50.19
N TYR A 98 7.73 1.85 -49.19
CA TYR A 98 7.07 1.69 -47.89
C TYR A 98 7.74 2.61 -46.87
N LYS A 99 6.94 3.41 -46.17
CA LYS A 99 7.42 4.21 -45.04
C LYS A 99 7.24 3.43 -43.75
N ILE A 100 8.35 3.20 -43.05
CA ILE A 100 8.39 2.38 -41.84
C ILE A 100 9.11 3.09 -40.69
N TYR A 101 8.87 2.61 -39.47
CA TYR A 101 9.71 2.90 -38.30
C TYR A 101 9.86 1.64 -37.43
N VAL A 102 10.87 1.62 -36.57
CA VAL A 102 11.13 0.53 -35.63
C VAL A 102 11.11 1.08 -34.20
N TYR A 103 10.41 0.37 -33.30
CA TYR A 103 10.41 0.62 -31.86
C TYR A 103 11.08 -0.54 -31.12
N SER A 104 11.71 -0.25 -29.98
CA SER A 104 12.40 -1.23 -29.13
C SER A 104 12.46 -0.79 -27.66
N GLY A 105 12.93 -1.67 -26.78
CA GLY A 105 13.07 -1.41 -25.36
C GLY A 105 11.75 -1.42 -24.58
N ILE A 106 11.56 -0.42 -23.72
CA ILE A 106 10.55 -0.45 -22.65
C ILE A 106 9.10 -0.44 -23.18
N ILE A 107 8.91 -0.02 -24.43
CA ILE A 107 7.62 -0.07 -25.11
C ILE A 107 7.07 -1.48 -25.22
N ASN A 108 7.91 -2.51 -25.29
CA ASN A 108 7.47 -3.90 -25.35
C ASN A 108 6.71 -4.28 -24.08
N PHE A 109 7.25 -3.94 -22.91
CA PHE A 109 6.60 -4.13 -21.62
C PHE A 109 5.30 -3.33 -21.51
N PHE A 110 5.35 -2.01 -21.76
CA PHE A 110 4.15 -1.17 -21.62
C PHE A 110 3.03 -1.53 -22.60
N LYS A 111 3.37 -2.06 -23.79
CA LYS A 111 2.39 -2.57 -24.75
C LYS A 111 1.82 -3.93 -24.33
N ALA A 112 2.62 -4.80 -23.71
CA ALA A 112 2.13 -6.08 -23.20
C ALA A 112 1.06 -5.88 -22.10
N ILE A 113 1.24 -4.88 -21.24
CA ILE A 113 0.30 -4.53 -20.16
C ILE A 113 -0.73 -3.45 -20.57
N GLU A 114 -0.71 -2.97 -21.83
CA GLU A 114 -1.61 -1.91 -22.29
C GLU A 114 -3.04 -2.42 -22.40
N ASN A 115 -4.01 -1.64 -21.91
CA ASN A 115 -5.42 -2.02 -21.85
C ASN A 115 -5.69 -3.32 -21.08
N LYS A 116 -4.76 -3.70 -20.18
CA LYS A 116 -4.91 -4.84 -19.28
C LYS A 116 -5.27 -4.37 -17.89
N THR A 117 -6.03 -5.17 -17.17
CA THR A 117 -6.45 -4.87 -15.80
C THR A 117 -6.05 -5.99 -14.85
N LEU A 118 -5.82 -5.62 -13.58
CA LEU A 118 -5.40 -6.56 -12.55
C LEU A 118 -6.39 -7.72 -12.43
N GLY A 119 -7.70 -7.45 -12.52
CA GLY A 119 -8.72 -8.48 -12.32
C GLY A 119 -9.03 -9.38 -13.52
N ASN A 120 -8.89 -8.88 -14.76
CA ASN A 120 -9.24 -9.67 -15.96
C ASN A 120 -8.05 -10.44 -16.55
N ASP A 121 -6.84 -9.94 -16.36
CA ASP A 121 -5.64 -10.48 -17.02
C ASP A 121 -4.70 -11.22 -16.06
N LEU A 122 -4.86 -11.06 -14.74
CA LEU A 122 -4.13 -11.85 -13.75
C LEU A 122 -5.02 -12.93 -13.15
N ASP A 123 -4.46 -14.11 -12.94
CA ASP A 123 -5.12 -15.17 -12.18
C ASP A 123 -4.96 -14.91 -10.68
N LEU A 124 -6.02 -14.40 -10.07
CA LEU A 124 -6.12 -14.08 -8.64
C LEU A 124 -7.04 -15.07 -7.89
N SER A 125 -7.48 -16.15 -8.53
CA SER A 125 -8.43 -17.10 -7.95
C SER A 125 -7.93 -17.77 -6.66
N GLU A 126 -6.61 -17.80 -6.44
CA GLU A 126 -5.99 -18.35 -5.22
C GLU A 126 -6.21 -17.51 -3.95
N ILE A 127 -6.59 -16.24 -4.10
CA ILE A 127 -6.91 -15.35 -2.97
C ILE A 127 -8.40 -15.01 -2.90
N ASP A 128 -9.21 -15.61 -3.77
CA ASP A 128 -10.67 -15.53 -3.70
C ASP A 128 -11.17 -16.48 -2.59
N HIS A 129 -12.08 -16.00 -1.75
CA HIS A 129 -12.53 -16.74 -0.57
C HIS A 129 -13.84 -16.20 -0.02
N ILE A 130 -14.49 -17.02 0.81
CA ILE A 130 -15.62 -16.61 1.62
C ILE A 130 -15.13 -15.85 2.85
N LYS A 131 -15.76 -14.71 3.16
CA LYS A 131 -15.48 -13.94 4.37
C LYS A 131 -16.23 -14.54 5.57
N ASP A 132 -15.50 -15.22 6.45
CA ASP A 132 -15.95 -15.67 7.76
C ASP A 132 -14.85 -15.44 8.82
N LEU A 133 -15.11 -15.82 10.08
CA LEU A 133 -14.15 -15.60 11.16
C LEU A 133 -12.86 -16.41 10.97
N ASP A 134 -12.97 -17.65 10.50
CA ASP A 134 -11.83 -18.54 10.34
C ASP A 134 -10.91 -18.06 9.20
N THR A 135 -11.47 -17.66 8.05
CA THR A 135 -10.70 -17.16 6.91
C THR A 135 -10.04 -15.81 7.22
N VAL A 136 -10.73 -14.93 7.95
CA VAL A 136 -10.15 -13.66 8.42
C VAL A 136 -8.93 -13.91 9.32
N ILE A 137 -9.05 -14.82 10.30
CA ILE A 137 -7.94 -15.16 11.22
C ILE A 137 -6.78 -15.81 10.47
N GLN A 138 -7.05 -16.78 9.60
CA GLN A 138 -6.01 -17.46 8.82
C GLN A 138 -5.24 -16.48 7.94
N SER A 139 -5.92 -15.44 7.43
CA SER A 139 -5.30 -14.40 6.62
C SER A 139 -4.17 -13.68 7.35
N PHE A 140 -4.17 -13.56 8.68
CA PHE A 140 -3.15 -12.80 9.41
C PHE A 140 -1.72 -13.37 9.25
N SER A 141 -1.63 -14.65 8.87
CA SER A 141 -0.37 -15.33 8.55
C SER A 141 -0.09 -15.49 7.05
N ASN A 142 -1.03 -15.09 6.19
CA ASN A 142 -0.94 -15.24 4.73
C ASN A 142 -0.12 -14.10 4.11
N THR A 143 0.76 -14.41 3.15
CA THR A 143 1.64 -13.43 2.51
C THR A 143 1.02 -12.71 1.31
N ASN A 144 -0.06 -13.26 0.74
CA ASN A 144 -0.67 -12.79 -0.51
C ASN A 144 -1.87 -11.87 -0.23
N TYR A 145 -2.68 -12.18 0.79
CA TYR A 145 -3.77 -11.31 1.24
C TYR A 145 -3.95 -11.34 2.75
N LYS A 146 -4.40 -10.22 3.34
CA LYS A 146 -4.67 -10.08 4.79
C LYS A 146 -5.86 -9.17 5.07
N TYR A 147 -6.63 -9.48 6.10
CA TYR A 147 -7.55 -8.50 6.71
C TYR A 147 -6.80 -7.65 7.73
N LEU A 148 -6.33 -6.48 7.32
CA LEU A 148 -5.63 -5.57 8.21
C LEU A 148 -6.65 -4.83 9.10
N ILE A 149 -6.45 -4.89 10.41
CA ILE A 149 -7.35 -4.31 11.41
C ILE A 149 -7.17 -2.79 11.42
N THR A 150 -8.27 -2.08 11.16
CA THR A 150 -8.34 -0.62 11.22
C THR A 150 -9.81 -0.17 11.22
N ASP A 151 -10.05 1.13 11.30
CA ASP A 151 -11.39 1.69 11.16
C ASP A 151 -11.69 2.01 9.69
N TYR A 152 -12.57 1.23 9.07
CA TYR A 152 -13.09 1.48 7.73
C TYR A 152 -14.30 2.45 7.72
N ASN A 153 -14.51 3.15 8.83
CA ASN A 153 -15.69 3.95 9.18
C ASN A 153 -16.99 3.13 9.29
N GLY A 154 -16.87 1.84 9.59
CA GLY A 154 -17.98 0.91 9.84
C GLY A 154 -18.31 0.75 11.32
N LEU A 155 -19.08 -0.30 11.66
CA LEU A 155 -19.22 -0.75 13.05
C LEU A 155 -17.97 -1.53 13.45
N THR A 156 -17.00 -0.88 14.10
CA THR A 156 -15.70 -1.48 14.44
C THR A 156 -15.74 -2.43 15.64
N HIS A 157 -16.71 -2.28 16.54
CA HIS A 157 -16.83 -3.09 17.75
C HIS A 157 -18.27 -3.47 18.06
N TYR A 158 -18.45 -4.52 18.86
CA TYR A 158 -19.72 -4.88 19.48
C TYR A 158 -19.49 -5.60 20.81
N GLY A 159 -20.59 -6.03 21.44
CA GLY A 159 -20.55 -6.68 22.75
C GLY A 159 -20.78 -5.69 23.90
N ASN A 160 -20.75 -6.19 25.13
CA ASN A 160 -20.92 -5.33 26.30
C ASN A 160 -19.64 -4.51 26.51
N GLY A 161 -19.75 -3.19 26.35
CA GLY A 161 -18.61 -2.29 26.49
C GLY A 161 -17.65 -2.32 25.29
N ASP A 162 -18.13 -2.70 24.11
CA ASP A 162 -17.36 -2.71 22.85
C ASP A 162 -16.05 -3.51 22.96
N ASN A 163 -16.13 -4.68 23.60
CA ASN A 163 -14.98 -5.52 23.94
C ASN A 163 -14.58 -6.52 22.83
N VAL A 164 -15.31 -6.55 21.71
CA VAL A 164 -15.06 -7.43 20.57
C VAL A 164 -14.86 -6.61 19.31
N ILE A 165 -13.71 -6.76 18.65
CA ILE A 165 -13.43 -6.16 17.34
C ILE A 165 -14.28 -6.87 16.28
N ASN A 166 -15.04 -6.09 15.53
CA ASN A 166 -16.00 -6.58 14.56
C ASN A 166 -15.36 -6.81 13.17
N ILE A 167 -15.32 -8.06 12.73
CA ILE A 167 -14.80 -8.40 11.39
C ILE A 167 -15.77 -8.03 10.27
N ASP A 168 -17.06 -7.84 10.59
CA ASP A 168 -18.14 -7.66 9.62
C ASP A 168 -17.91 -6.45 8.71
N HIS A 169 -17.20 -5.44 9.22
CA HIS A 169 -16.87 -4.20 8.49
C HIS A 169 -15.41 -4.10 8.04
N LEU A 170 -14.63 -5.19 8.17
CA LEU A 170 -13.28 -5.26 7.60
C LEU A 170 -13.31 -5.66 6.13
N VAL A 171 -12.26 -5.30 5.41
CA VAL A 171 -12.01 -5.75 4.04
C VAL A 171 -10.59 -6.31 3.93
N PRO A 172 -10.34 -7.25 3.01
CA PRO A 172 -9.00 -7.77 2.83
C PRO A 172 -8.13 -6.74 2.08
N SER A 173 -6.83 -6.95 2.12
CA SER A 173 -5.81 -6.22 1.36
C SER A 173 -4.91 -7.23 0.69
N VAL A 174 -4.52 -6.96 -0.56
CA VAL A 174 -3.63 -7.82 -1.35
C VAL A 174 -2.20 -7.27 -1.33
N SER A 175 -1.20 -8.14 -1.24
CA SER A 175 0.21 -7.75 -1.26
C SER A 175 0.59 -7.17 -2.63
N VAL A 176 1.28 -6.03 -2.62
CA VAL A 176 1.81 -5.40 -3.84
C VAL A 176 2.89 -6.27 -4.47
N GLU A 177 3.75 -6.89 -3.67
CA GLU A 177 4.78 -7.82 -4.15
C GLU A 177 4.13 -9.01 -4.88
N TYR A 178 3.06 -9.57 -4.30
CA TYR A 178 2.31 -10.65 -4.93
C TYR A 178 1.72 -10.24 -6.29
N LEU A 179 1.05 -9.08 -6.37
CA LEU A 179 0.53 -8.57 -7.64
C LEU A 179 1.65 -8.30 -8.66
N TRP A 180 2.79 -7.77 -8.21
CA TRP A 180 3.94 -7.52 -9.05
C TRP A 180 4.51 -8.82 -9.64
N ASN A 181 4.59 -9.88 -8.83
CA ASN A 181 5.00 -11.21 -9.27
C ASN A 181 3.99 -11.85 -10.24
N LYS A 182 2.68 -11.66 -10.03
CA LYS A 182 1.66 -12.10 -11.01
C LYS A 182 1.82 -11.39 -12.36
N ILE A 183 2.14 -10.09 -12.37
CA ILE A 183 2.43 -9.36 -13.61
C ILE A 183 3.67 -9.96 -14.31
N ARG A 184 4.75 -10.22 -13.57
CA ARG A 184 5.94 -10.91 -14.12
C ARG A 184 5.55 -12.24 -14.77
N ASP A 185 4.84 -13.10 -14.03
CA ASP A 185 4.54 -14.46 -14.46
C ASP A 185 3.58 -14.49 -15.66
N THR A 186 2.59 -13.59 -15.70
CA THR A 186 1.62 -13.48 -16.79
C THR A 186 2.23 -12.93 -18.08
N PHE A 187 3.05 -11.89 -17.99
CA PHE A 187 3.57 -11.18 -19.17
C PHE A 187 5.01 -11.57 -19.55
N GLY A 188 5.67 -12.37 -18.70
CA GLY A 188 7.01 -12.93 -18.94
C GLY A 188 8.16 -11.93 -18.78
N PHE A 189 7.95 -10.80 -18.10
CA PHE A 189 9.00 -9.79 -17.87
C PHE A 189 9.58 -9.92 -16.48
N ASP A 190 10.76 -10.53 -16.37
CA ASP A 190 11.54 -10.59 -15.13
C ASP A 190 11.94 -9.19 -14.67
N TYR A 191 12.23 -9.04 -13.38
CA TYR A 191 12.62 -7.74 -12.83
C TYR A 191 13.75 -7.85 -11.80
N THR A 192 14.51 -6.77 -11.68
CA THR A 192 15.58 -6.61 -10.68
C THR A 192 15.60 -5.17 -10.15
N GLY A 193 16.12 -4.96 -8.95
CA GLY A 193 16.24 -3.64 -8.33
C GLY A 193 16.33 -3.74 -6.81
N SER A 194 17.08 -2.84 -6.17
CA SER A 194 17.31 -2.87 -4.72
C SER A 194 16.02 -2.70 -3.90
N VAL A 195 15.08 -1.89 -4.41
CA VAL A 195 13.80 -1.57 -3.75
C VAL A 195 12.97 -2.82 -3.46
N PHE A 196 12.99 -3.81 -4.35
CA PHE A 196 12.12 -4.99 -4.25
C PHE A 196 12.47 -5.91 -3.06
N GLY A 197 13.67 -5.78 -2.48
CA GLY A 197 14.06 -6.49 -1.26
C GLY A 197 13.82 -5.70 0.04
N THR A 198 13.33 -4.47 -0.05
CA THR A 198 13.13 -3.60 1.12
C THR A 198 11.78 -3.86 1.78
N GLU A 199 11.70 -3.68 3.10
CA GLU A 199 10.43 -3.71 3.84
C GLU A 199 9.43 -2.69 3.28
N ALA A 200 9.92 -1.55 2.79
CA ALA A 200 9.09 -0.55 2.13
C ALA A 200 8.43 -1.09 0.84
N PHE A 201 8.93 -2.13 0.18
CA PHE A 201 8.21 -2.76 -0.93
C PHE A 201 7.41 -3.98 -0.46
N THR A 202 8.03 -4.88 0.29
CA THR A 202 7.44 -6.17 0.67
C THR A 202 6.30 -6.05 1.67
N ASN A 203 6.28 -4.99 2.48
CA ASN A 203 5.18 -4.67 3.39
C ASN A 203 4.18 -3.65 2.80
N LEU A 204 4.04 -3.55 1.47
CA LEU A 204 3.04 -2.66 0.85
C LEU A 204 1.81 -3.48 0.45
N TRP A 205 0.63 -3.01 0.85
CA TRP A 205 -0.64 -3.68 0.61
C TRP A 205 -1.63 -2.73 -0.05
N LEU A 206 -2.49 -3.28 -0.90
CA LEU A 206 -3.59 -2.58 -1.57
C LEU A 206 -4.92 -3.08 -1.03
N THR A 207 -5.74 -2.21 -0.45
CA THR A 207 -7.04 -2.61 0.12
C THR A 207 -8.04 -3.01 -0.96
N TYR A 208 -8.95 -3.92 -0.63
CA TYR A 208 -10.13 -4.22 -1.44
C TYR A 208 -11.00 -2.96 -1.60
N PRO A 209 -11.56 -2.70 -2.79
CA PRO A 209 -12.11 -1.37 -3.11
C PRO A 209 -13.53 -1.11 -2.60
N LYS A 210 -14.19 -2.09 -1.99
CA LYS A 210 -15.58 -1.99 -1.58
C LYS A 210 -15.84 -2.80 -0.32
N TYR A 211 -16.96 -2.51 0.32
CA TYR A 211 -17.46 -3.33 1.42
C TYR A 211 -17.85 -4.75 0.98
N ILE A 212 -17.86 -5.67 1.94
CA ILE A 212 -18.31 -7.05 1.76
C ILE A 212 -19.51 -7.25 2.70
N ALA A 213 -20.69 -7.48 2.12
CA ALA A 213 -21.89 -7.79 2.88
C ALA A 213 -21.78 -9.22 3.44
N ILE A 214 -22.18 -9.42 4.69
CA ILE A 214 -22.23 -10.74 5.32
C ILE A 214 -23.59 -10.98 6.03
N ASP A 215 -24.49 -10.01 5.94
CA ASP A 215 -25.82 -9.97 6.54
C ASP A 215 -26.92 -10.31 5.53
N GLU A 216 -26.57 -10.58 4.27
CA GLU A 216 -27.51 -11.08 3.28
C GLU A 216 -27.98 -12.49 3.67
N LEU A 217 -29.30 -12.69 3.67
CA LEU A 217 -29.94 -13.94 4.03
C LEU A 217 -30.61 -14.53 2.80
N ILE A 218 -30.17 -15.72 2.40
CA ILE A 218 -30.76 -16.49 1.30
C ILE A 218 -31.87 -17.35 1.89
N PRO A 219 -33.16 -17.15 1.54
CA PRO A 219 -34.24 -17.97 2.05
C PRO A 219 -34.11 -19.42 1.57
N ILE A 220 -34.07 -20.37 2.51
CA ILE A 220 -33.97 -21.80 2.21
C ILE A 220 -35.35 -22.44 2.23
N THR A 221 -36.04 -22.35 3.37
CA THR A 221 -37.42 -22.83 3.50
C THR A 221 -38.19 -22.03 4.54
N GLU A 222 -39.50 -21.99 4.39
CA GLU A 222 -40.43 -21.56 5.44
C GLU A 222 -41.56 -22.58 5.50
N ASN A 223 -41.60 -23.34 6.60
CA ASN A 223 -42.53 -24.46 6.73
C ASN A 223 -43.28 -24.38 8.05
N SER A 224 -44.57 -24.68 8.00
CA SER A 224 -45.42 -24.69 9.19
C SER A 224 -45.81 -26.11 9.60
N GLY A 225 -46.12 -26.24 10.87
CA GLY A 225 -46.70 -27.45 11.44
C GLY A 225 -47.65 -27.10 12.57
N SER A 226 -48.34 -28.13 13.04
CA SER A 226 -49.16 -28.00 14.24
C SER A 226 -49.03 -29.24 15.09
N LYS A 227 -49.18 -29.05 16.38
CA LYS A 227 -49.25 -30.12 17.36
C LYS A 227 -50.47 -29.92 18.22
N PHE A 228 -51.28 -30.96 18.32
CA PHE A 228 -52.28 -31.09 19.37
C PHE A 228 -51.82 -32.21 20.29
N ILE A 229 -51.69 -31.95 21.58
CA ILE A 229 -51.50 -32.99 22.58
C ILE A 229 -52.76 -33.03 23.44
N GLY A 230 -53.58 -34.04 23.17
CA GLY A 230 -54.79 -34.34 23.93
C GLY A 230 -54.51 -35.36 25.03
N ASN A 231 -55.16 -35.13 26.17
CA ASN A 231 -55.37 -36.03 27.30
C ASN A 231 -54.35 -37.18 27.48
N THR A 232 -53.24 -36.89 28.14
CA THR A 232 -52.17 -37.86 28.36
C THR A 232 -52.29 -38.53 29.74
N ASN A 233 -53.01 -39.66 29.82
CA ASN A 233 -52.87 -40.57 30.96
C ASN A 233 -51.57 -41.37 30.79
N ILE A 234 -50.44 -40.79 31.20
CA ILE A 234 -49.11 -41.39 31.01
C ILE A 234 -48.73 -42.22 32.25
N PRO A 235 -48.34 -43.50 32.11
CA PRO A 235 -47.73 -44.27 33.19
C PRO A 235 -46.44 -43.60 33.68
N THR A 236 -46.29 -43.48 35.00
CA THR A 236 -45.39 -42.53 35.69
C THR A 236 -43.88 -42.74 35.55
N ASN A 237 -43.41 -43.73 34.78
CA ASN A 237 -42.02 -44.22 34.89
C ASN A 237 -41.18 -44.13 33.59
N ASP A 238 -41.75 -43.75 32.45
CA ASP A 238 -40.97 -43.58 31.20
C ASP A 238 -40.70 -42.08 30.91
N PRO A 239 -39.45 -41.60 31.08
CA PRO A 239 -39.09 -40.21 30.83
C PRO A 239 -39.24 -39.78 29.37
N ASN A 240 -39.22 -40.71 28.39
CA ASN A 240 -39.38 -40.37 26.97
C ASN A 240 -40.78 -39.85 26.64
N LEU A 241 -41.78 -40.19 27.45
CA LEU A 241 -43.16 -39.72 27.25
C LEU A 241 -43.36 -38.24 27.58
N ARG A 242 -42.32 -37.56 28.10
CA ARG A 242 -42.28 -36.10 28.30
C ARG A 242 -41.90 -35.32 27.04
N TYR A 243 -41.42 -36.03 26.03
CA TYR A 243 -40.94 -35.45 24.79
C TYR A 243 -41.88 -35.84 23.65
N ALA A 244 -42.13 -34.92 22.73
CA ALA A 244 -42.86 -35.22 21.52
C ALA A 244 -42.22 -34.53 20.31
N PRO A 245 -42.04 -35.24 19.17
CA PRO A 245 -41.55 -34.62 17.96
C PRO A 245 -42.57 -33.61 17.44
N LEU A 246 -42.05 -32.50 16.92
CA LEU A 246 -42.79 -31.56 16.11
C LEU A 246 -42.79 -32.09 14.68
N LEU A 247 -43.97 -32.23 14.10
CA LEU A 247 -44.11 -32.62 12.70
C LEU A 247 -44.21 -31.36 11.85
N VAL A 248 -43.33 -31.23 10.87
CA VAL A 248 -43.22 -30.04 10.01
C VAL A 248 -43.45 -30.49 8.57
N SER A 249 -44.44 -29.90 7.90
CA SER A 249 -44.71 -30.22 6.50
C SER A 249 -43.53 -29.78 5.63
N GLY A 250 -43.15 -30.57 4.62
CA GLY A 250 -42.02 -30.26 3.74
C GLY A 250 -40.66 -30.74 4.27
N TYR A 251 -40.58 -31.22 5.51
CA TYR A 251 -39.39 -31.88 6.04
C TYR A 251 -39.32 -33.35 5.64
N THR A 252 -38.12 -33.93 5.63
CA THR A 252 -37.94 -35.37 5.38
C THR A 252 -38.61 -36.17 6.49
N ASN A 253 -39.49 -37.11 6.11
CA ASN A 253 -40.36 -37.85 7.03
C ASN A 253 -41.22 -36.94 7.94
N ASN A 254 -41.46 -35.68 7.53
CA ASN A 254 -42.08 -34.61 8.32
C ASN A 254 -41.36 -34.30 9.65
N GLN A 255 -40.10 -34.70 9.82
CA GLN A 255 -39.39 -34.60 11.11
C GLN A 255 -38.04 -33.91 11.00
N TYR A 256 -37.37 -34.01 9.85
CA TYR A 256 -35.99 -33.59 9.69
C TYR A 256 -35.85 -32.53 8.61
N PHE A 257 -35.33 -31.37 9.00
CA PHE A 257 -34.66 -30.50 8.06
C PHE A 257 -33.30 -31.12 7.74
N ILE A 258 -32.94 -31.19 6.46
CA ILE A 258 -31.63 -31.66 6.00
C ILE A 258 -30.95 -30.45 5.40
N ALA A 259 -29.79 -30.07 5.95
CA ALA A 259 -29.01 -28.95 5.43
C ALA A 259 -28.60 -29.25 3.98
N PRO A 260 -28.95 -28.39 3.01
CA PRO A 260 -28.62 -28.63 1.60
C PRO A 260 -27.13 -28.47 1.29
N GLU A 261 -26.44 -27.59 2.02
CA GLU A 261 -25.03 -27.26 1.85
C GLU A 261 -24.37 -26.91 3.20
N ASP A 262 -23.06 -26.75 3.22
CA ASP A 262 -22.32 -26.30 4.40
C ASP A 262 -22.61 -24.81 4.63
N GLY A 263 -22.85 -24.39 5.87
CA GLY A 263 -22.95 -22.97 6.18
C GLY A 263 -23.58 -22.63 7.52
N ASN A 264 -23.62 -21.34 7.81
CA ASN A 264 -24.30 -20.81 8.98
C ASN A 264 -25.75 -20.46 8.60
N TYR A 265 -26.71 -21.07 9.28
CA TYR A 265 -28.12 -20.89 9.01
C TYR A 265 -28.78 -20.06 10.11
N LYS A 266 -29.56 -19.06 9.72
CA LYS A 266 -30.52 -18.41 10.60
C LYS A 266 -31.81 -19.23 10.65
N LEU A 267 -32.09 -19.77 11.84
CA LEU A 267 -33.36 -20.39 12.18
C LEU A 267 -34.26 -19.34 12.82
N THR A 268 -35.41 -19.06 12.22
CA THR A 268 -36.50 -18.33 12.89
C THR A 268 -37.62 -19.29 13.23
N PHE A 269 -37.92 -19.42 14.52
CA PHE A 269 -38.97 -20.27 15.06
C PHE A 269 -40.07 -19.39 15.68
N HIS A 270 -41.22 -19.39 15.00
CA HIS A 270 -42.44 -18.75 15.45
C HIS A 270 -43.38 -19.82 16.01
N VAL A 271 -43.98 -19.58 17.18
CA VAL A 271 -44.98 -20.48 17.76
C VAL A 271 -46.15 -19.71 18.36
N GLU A 272 -47.35 -20.15 18.02
CA GLU A 272 -48.62 -19.75 18.63
C GLU A 272 -49.15 -20.90 19.48
N ILE A 273 -49.44 -20.63 20.75
CA ILE A 273 -49.87 -21.66 21.70
C ILE A 273 -51.27 -21.34 22.22
N GLY A 274 -52.18 -22.32 22.10
CA GLY A 274 -53.52 -22.28 22.69
C GLY A 274 -53.70 -23.38 23.74
N THR A 275 -54.55 -23.11 24.74
CA THR A 275 -54.88 -24.08 25.79
C THR A 275 -56.32 -23.93 26.27
N GLU A 276 -56.91 -25.03 26.74
CA GLU A 276 -58.26 -25.09 27.31
C GLU A 276 -58.28 -25.05 28.85
N TYR A 277 -57.12 -25.11 29.53
CA TYR A 277 -57.03 -25.22 31.00
C TYR A 277 -55.98 -24.27 31.61
N SER A 278 -56.29 -23.71 32.79
CA SER A 278 -55.54 -22.61 33.44
C SER A 278 -54.46 -23.03 34.44
N ASN A 279 -53.96 -24.27 34.40
CA ASN A 279 -52.97 -24.73 35.37
C ASN A 279 -51.54 -24.39 34.91
N GLU A 280 -50.72 -23.87 35.84
CA GLU A 280 -49.31 -23.50 35.62
C GLU A 280 -48.46 -24.71 35.20
N LEU A 281 -48.08 -24.77 33.92
CA LEU A 281 -47.17 -25.77 33.37
C LEU A 281 -46.02 -25.04 32.67
N MET A 282 -44.99 -25.78 32.25
CA MET A 282 -43.84 -25.22 31.51
C MET A 282 -43.67 -26.01 30.22
N ILE A 283 -43.68 -25.38 29.05
CA ILE A 283 -43.33 -26.07 27.79
C ILE A 283 -41.99 -25.55 27.31
N LYS A 284 -41.12 -26.47 26.87
CA LYS A 284 -39.87 -26.14 26.18
C LYS A 284 -39.94 -26.59 24.74
N TYR A 285 -39.57 -25.73 23.82
CA TYR A 285 -39.30 -26.10 22.43
C TYR A 285 -37.79 -26.24 22.24
N LEU A 286 -37.38 -27.36 21.67
CA LEU A 286 -36.00 -27.82 21.64
C LEU A 286 -35.64 -28.24 20.21
N LEU A 287 -34.37 -28.10 19.86
CA LEU A 287 -33.81 -28.68 18.64
C LEU A 287 -32.56 -29.52 18.96
N CYS A 288 -32.27 -30.50 18.12
CA CYS A 288 -31.01 -31.24 18.13
C CYS A 288 -30.54 -31.56 16.71
N ILE A 289 -29.24 -31.77 16.55
CA ILE A 289 -28.57 -32.00 15.27
C ILE A 289 -27.94 -33.39 15.28
N ASN A 290 -28.22 -34.23 14.27
CA ASN A 290 -27.63 -35.56 14.07
C ASN A 290 -27.82 -36.55 15.24
N GLN A 291 -28.96 -36.49 15.92
CA GLN A 291 -29.28 -37.34 17.07
C GLN A 291 -30.57 -38.16 16.87
N GLU A 292 -30.92 -38.50 15.63
CA GLU A 292 -32.16 -39.23 15.30
C GLU A 292 -32.26 -40.60 16.00
N ASN A 293 -31.13 -41.24 16.30
CA ASN A 293 -31.07 -42.57 16.92
C ASN A 293 -30.84 -42.54 18.44
N ILE A 294 -30.82 -41.36 19.05
CA ILE A 294 -30.62 -41.19 20.50
C ILE A 294 -31.97 -40.94 21.17
N ASN A 295 -32.21 -41.60 22.32
CA ASN A 295 -33.39 -41.36 23.15
C ASN A 295 -33.47 -39.90 23.58
N TYR A 296 -34.66 -39.30 23.59
CA TYR A 296 -34.85 -37.85 23.80
C TYR A 296 -34.21 -37.32 25.09
N ASP A 297 -34.32 -38.07 26.18
CA ASP A 297 -33.77 -37.69 27.51
C ASP A 297 -32.23 -37.71 27.55
N SER A 298 -31.59 -38.32 26.55
CA SER A 298 -30.12 -38.40 26.42
C SER A 298 -29.57 -37.49 25.32
N ARG A 299 -30.42 -36.68 24.67
CA ARG A 299 -29.99 -35.80 23.59
C ARG A 299 -29.31 -34.55 24.12
N SER A 300 -28.33 -34.06 23.37
CA SER A 300 -27.85 -32.68 23.51
C SER A 300 -28.76 -31.77 22.67
N TYR A 301 -29.32 -30.74 23.28
CA TYR A 301 -30.30 -29.88 22.63
C TYR A 301 -30.05 -28.39 22.87
N THR A 302 -30.43 -27.59 21.90
CA THR A 302 -30.54 -26.14 22.04
C THR A 302 -31.98 -25.81 22.44
N THR A 303 -32.14 -25.01 23.50
CA THR A 303 -33.47 -24.54 23.91
C THR A 303 -33.85 -23.33 23.08
N LEU A 304 -34.96 -23.43 22.35
CA LEU A 304 -35.50 -22.33 21.55
C LEU A 304 -36.36 -21.42 22.42
N ILE A 305 -37.41 -21.98 23.02
CA ILE A 305 -38.39 -21.21 23.79
C ILE A 305 -38.69 -21.96 25.08
N ILE A 306 -38.79 -21.21 26.18
CA ILE A 306 -39.36 -21.66 27.46
C ILE A 306 -40.56 -20.76 27.75
N THR A 307 -41.74 -21.37 27.95
CA THR A 307 -42.96 -20.61 28.21
C THR A 307 -43.67 -21.07 29.47
N ASN A 308 -44.20 -20.10 30.22
CA ASN A 308 -45.08 -20.26 31.38
C ASN A 308 -46.47 -19.73 30.96
N PHE A 309 -47.53 -20.52 31.18
CA PHE A 309 -48.78 -20.51 30.39
C PHE A 309 -49.59 -19.20 30.45
N THR A 310 -49.75 -18.55 29.29
CA THR A 310 -50.99 -17.89 28.80
C THR A 310 -51.02 -18.04 27.27
N SER A 311 -52.17 -17.86 26.60
CA SER A 311 -52.19 -17.80 25.13
C SER A 311 -51.23 -16.71 24.66
N GLN A 312 -50.17 -17.13 23.99
CA GLN A 312 -49.07 -16.26 23.62
C GLN A 312 -48.54 -16.68 22.25
N THR A 313 -48.11 -15.66 21.52
CA THR A 313 -47.28 -15.79 20.33
C THR A 313 -45.85 -15.49 20.75
N GLN A 314 -44.92 -16.35 20.39
CA GLN A 314 -43.50 -16.16 20.67
C GLN A 314 -42.67 -16.41 19.42
N ASP A 315 -41.61 -15.62 19.30
CA ASP A 315 -40.67 -15.64 18.19
C ASP A 315 -39.24 -15.71 18.73
N ILE A 316 -38.42 -16.58 18.14
CA ILE A 316 -36.99 -16.58 18.35
C ILE A 316 -36.25 -16.76 17.03
N SER A 317 -35.14 -16.05 16.87
CA SER A 317 -34.16 -16.33 15.83
C SER A 317 -32.83 -16.75 16.48
N ILE A 318 -32.25 -17.84 15.99
CA ILE A 318 -30.91 -18.29 16.39
C ILE A 318 -30.07 -18.62 15.15
N ASN A 319 -28.75 -18.57 15.30
CA ASN A 319 -27.83 -19.03 14.27
C ASN A 319 -27.41 -20.48 14.57
N VAL A 320 -27.31 -21.30 13.52
CA VAL A 320 -26.97 -22.73 13.61
C VAL A 320 -25.98 -23.05 12.49
N LEU A 321 -24.76 -23.42 12.87
CA LEU A 321 -23.77 -23.95 11.94
C LEU A 321 -24.13 -25.39 11.55
N LEU A 322 -24.27 -25.67 10.26
CA LEU A 322 -24.63 -26.99 9.73
C LEU A 322 -23.72 -27.36 8.56
N ASN A 323 -23.37 -28.64 8.45
CA ASN A 323 -22.75 -29.20 7.26
C ASN A 323 -23.82 -29.82 6.35
N ALA A 324 -23.54 -29.90 5.06
CA ALA A 324 -24.38 -30.54 4.06
C ALA A 324 -24.76 -31.96 4.50
N GLY A 325 -26.06 -32.22 4.57
CA GLY A 325 -26.61 -33.49 5.03
C GLY A 325 -26.89 -33.59 6.54
N ASP A 326 -26.49 -32.61 7.35
CA ASP A 326 -26.84 -32.56 8.77
C ASP A 326 -28.36 -32.56 8.95
N LYS A 327 -28.85 -33.36 9.90
CA LYS A 327 -30.28 -33.54 10.18
C LYS A 327 -30.66 -32.79 11.44
N VAL A 328 -31.50 -31.79 11.30
CA VAL A 328 -32.06 -31.03 12.41
C VAL A 328 -33.46 -31.51 12.71
N SER A 329 -33.73 -31.87 13.98
CA SER A 329 -35.07 -32.28 14.44
C SER A 329 -35.56 -31.41 15.58
N PHE A 330 -36.86 -31.13 15.58
CA PHE A 330 -37.53 -30.29 16.57
C PHE A 330 -38.46 -31.12 17.43
N PHE A 331 -38.49 -30.83 18.72
CA PHE A 331 -39.34 -31.52 19.67
C PHE A 331 -39.70 -30.60 20.84
N ASN A 332 -40.82 -30.88 21.48
CA ASN A 332 -41.17 -30.20 22.72
C ASN A 332 -40.90 -31.10 23.92
N TRP A 333 -40.66 -30.48 25.07
CA TRP A 333 -40.64 -31.12 26.38
C TRP A 333 -41.69 -30.48 27.28
N HIS A 334 -42.32 -31.29 28.12
CA HIS A 334 -43.23 -30.83 29.16
C HIS A 334 -42.98 -31.56 30.50
N PRO A 335 -43.20 -30.91 31.65
CA PRO A 335 -43.13 -31.56 32.95
C PRO A 335 -44.24 -32.61 33.05
N ASN A 336 -43.93 -33.71 33.74
CA ASN A 336 -44.86 -34.82 33.92
C ASN A 336 -46.05 -34.39 34.79
N PRO A 337 -47.28 -34.45 34.29
CA PRO A 337 -48.45 -34.08 35.06
C PRO A 337 -49.26 -35.32 35.38
N ASN A 338 -49.38 -35.64 36.66
CA ASN A 338 -50.54 -36.41 37.09
C ASN A 338 -51.79 -35.53 36.86
N GLY A 339 -52.37 -35.53 35.64
CA GLY A 339 -53.54 -34.72 35.31
C GLY A 339 -53.86 -34.59 33.81
N HIS A 340 -55.10 -34.22 33.50
CA HIS A 340 -55.60 -33.94 32.16
C HIS A 340 -55.01 -32.61 31.64
N ILE A 341 -54.15 -32.65 30.62
CA ILE A 341 -53.66 -31.44 29.94
C ILE A 341 -54.01 -31.51 28.46
N GLN A 342 -54.43 -30.37 27.94
CA GLN A 342 -54.65 -30.16 26.52
C GLN A 342 -54.03 -28.84 26.08
N TRP A 343 -53.17 -28.90 25.07
CA TRP A 343 -52.68 -27.73 24.37
C TRP A 343 -52.56 -28.00 22.88
N ASN A 344 -52.70 -26.94 22.11
CA ASN A 344 -52.34 -26.91 20.71
C ASN A 344 -51.25 -25.87 20.48
N SER A 345 -50.32 -26.19 19.60
CA SER A 345 -49.33 -25.23 19.11
C SER A 345 -49.34 -25.24 17.59
N ALA A 346 -49.48 -24.07 16.98
CA ALA A 346 -49.12 -23.87 15.59
C ALA A 346 -47.72 -23.26 15.56
N TYR A 347 -46.85 -23.72 14.68
CA TYR A 347 -45.49 -23.20 14.59
C TYR A 347 -45.08 -23.05 13.13
N THR A 348 -44.25 -22.03 12.87
CA THR A 348 -43.59 -21.79 11.60
C THR A 348 -42.09 -21.78 11.82
N ILE A 349 -41.39 -22.54 11.00
CA ILE A 349 -39.94 -22.69 11.04
C ILE A 349 -39.39 -22.17 9.72
N LYS A 350 -38.64 -21.09 9.78
CA LYS A 350 -37.96 -20.48 8.65
C LYS A 350 -36.46 -20.71 8.77
N TRP A 351 -35.87 -21.23 7.70
CA TRP A 351 -34.43 -21.37 7.54
C TRP A 351 -33.97 -20.41 6.44
N GLU A 352 -32.96 -19.62 6.77
CA GLU A 352 -32.25 -18.75 5.84
C GLU A 352 -30.77 -19.06 5.98
N LEU A 353 -30.03 -19.14 4.88
CA LEU A 353 -28.58 -19.30 4.88
C LEU A 353 -27.96 -17.90 4.90
N PHE A 354 -26.95 -17.67 5.75
CA PHE A 354 -26.14 -16.45 5.63
C PHE A 354 -25.32 -16.54 4.35
N ASP A 355 -25.47 -15.56 3.46
CA ASP A 355 -24.58 -15.39 2.34
C ASP A 355 -23.22 -14.96 2.90
N ALA A 356 -22.29 -15.91 2.90
CA ALA A 356 -20.97 -15.71 3.48
C ALA A 356 -20.18 -14.89 2.46
N GLY A 357 -20.20 -13.57 2.65
CA GLY A 357 -19.77 -12.57 1.66
C GLY A 357 -18.56 -12.99 0.83
N ASP A 358 -18.81 -13.21 -0.47
CA ASP A 358 -17.79 -13.69 -1.41
C ASP A 358 -16.78 -12.57 -1.72
N VAL A 359 -15.51 -12.89 -1.56
CA VAL A 359 -14.38 -12.03 -1.91
C VAL A 359 -13.82 -12.54 -3.23
N SER A 360 -13.98 -11.74 -4.29
CA SER A 360 -13.27 -11.97 -5.54
C SER A 360 -12.42 -10.77 -5.93
N PHE A 361 -11.11 -10.90 -5.78
CA PHE A 361 -10.16 -9.88 -6.22
C PHE A 361 -10.18 -9.74 -7.74
N SER A 362 -10.37 -10.83 -8.48
CA SER A 362 -10.54 -10.78 -9.94
C SER A 362 -11.73 -9.91 -10.32
N GLN A 363 -12.87 -10.06 -9.66
CA GLN A 363 -14.05 -9.25 -9.96
C GLN A 363 -13.84 -7.78 -9.60
N GLU A 364 -13.25 -7.48 -8.45
CA GLU A 364 -13.19 -6.10 -7.94
C GLU A 364 -12.00 -5.29 -8.46
N LEU A 365 -10.93 -5.96 -8.89
CA LEU A 365 -9.78 -5.32 -9.56
C LEU A 365 -9.92 -5.26 -11.09
N LYS A 366 -11.07 -5.66 -11.65
CA LYS A 366 -11.31 -5.68 -13.12
C LYS A 366 -11.20 -4.30 -13.79
N ASP A 367 -11.42 -3.23 -13.03
CA ASP A 367 -11.34 -1.84 -13.51
C ASP A 367 -9.97 -1.19 -13.22
N PHE A 368 -9.11 -1.83 -12.41
CA PHE A 368 -7.80 -1.29 -12.06
C PHE A 368 -6.79 -1.69 -13.14
N SER A 369 -6.36 -0.73 -13.96
CA SER A 369 -5.38 -0.94 -15.02
C SER A 369 -4.01 -1.38 -14.46
N ILE A 370 -3.41 -2.42 -15.05
CA ILE A 370 -2.06 -2.87 -14.70
C ILE A 370 -1.05 -1.74 -14.93
N LYS A 371 -1.22 -0.97 -16.00
CA LYS A 371 -0.39 0.20 -16.31
C LYS A 371 -0.45 1.25 -15.20
N ASP A 372 -1.63 1.51 -14.65
CA ASP A 372 -1.78 2.49 -13.57
C ASP A 372 -1.15 1.97 -12.27
N PHE A 373 -1.33 0.68 -11.96
CA PHE A 373 -0.70 0.05 -10.80
C PHE A 373 0.83 0.12 -10.89
N VAL A 374 1.41 -0.22 -12.05
CA VAL A 374 2.86 -0.07 -12.29
C VAL A 374 3.30 1.38 -12.12
N LYS A 375 2.53 2.36 -12.60
CA LYS A 375 2.84 3.78 -12.43
C LYS A 375 2.82 4.21 -10.96
N GLU A 376 1.87 3.75 -10.15
CA GLU A 376 1.84 4.03 -8.70
C GLU A 376 3.16 3.63 -8.05
N ILE A 377 3.62 2.40 -8.28
CA ILE A 377 4.86 1.88 -7.67
C ILE A 377 6.07 2.65 -8.18
N LEU A 378 6.18 2.87 -9.49
CA LEU A 378 7.31 3.62 -10.06
C LEU A 378 7.43 5.03 -9.46
N ILE A 379 6.30 5.69 -9.22
CA ILE A 379 6.27 7.05 -8.69
C ILE A 379 6.48 7.05 -7.18
N GLN A 380 5.85 6.16 -6.41
CA GLN A 380 6.07 6.11 -4.97
C GLN A 380 7.54 5.89 -4.62
N PHE A 381 8.25 5.03 -5.37
CA PHE A 381 9.65 4.69 -5.12
C PHE A 381 10.67 5.47 -5.97
N GLY A 382 10.26 6.42 -6.81
CA GLY A 382 11.19 7.22 -7.62
C GLY A 382 12.04 6.39 -8.60
N LEU A 383 11.43 5.38 -9.23
CA LEU A 383 12.12 4.39 -10.05
C LEU A 383 12.26 4.81 -11.52
N THR A 384 13.47 4.63 -12.05
CA THR A 384 13.79 4.62 -13.49
C THR A 384 13.87 3.18 -13.98
N ILE A 385 13.37 2.93 -15.18
CA ILE A 385 13.30 1.59 -15.77
C ILE A 385 14.33 1.43 -16.89
N PHE A 386 15.08 0.34 -16.85
CA PHE A 386 16.07 -0.06 -17.85
C PHE A 386 15.77 -1.48 -18.37
N PRO A 387 15.13 -1.62 -19.53
CA PRO A 387 14.93 -2.92 -20.15
C PRO A 387 16.26 -3.45 -20.69
N ASP A 388 16.55 -4.72 -20.47
CA ASP A 388 17.62 -5.40 -21.18
C ASP A 388 17.13 -5.85 -22.57
N GLU A 389 17.81 -5.42 -23.63
CA GLU A 389 17.48 -5.78 -25.02
C GLU A 389 17.72 -7.26 -25.32
N PHE A 390 18.61 -7.93 -24.57
CA PHE A 390 18.99 -9.33 -24.81
C PHE A 390 18.18 -10.31 -23.96
N SER A 391 17.85 -9.97 -22.71
CA SER A 391 16.95 -10.76 -21.87
C SER A 391 15.51 -10.23 -21.92
N ASN A 392 14.58 -10.81 -21.15
CA ASN A 392 13.26 -10.19 -20.91
C ASN A 392 13.19 -9.59 -19.50
N THR A 393 14.36 -9.19 -18.98
CA THR A 393 14.51 -8.64 -17.64
C THR A 393 14.48 -7.13 -17.69
N ILE A 394 13.81 -6.53 -16.71
CA ILE A 394 13.71 -5.10 -16.53
C ILE A 394 14.40 -4.73 -15.22
N GLU A 395 15.41 -3.86 -15.29
CA GLU A 395 16.08 -3.33 -14.12
C GLU A 395 15.42 -2.03 -13.67
N TYR A 396 15.15 -1.90 -12.38
CA TYR A 396 14.54 -0.73 -11.77
C TYR A 396 15.54 -0.10 -10.81
N ILE A 397 15.92 1.13 -11.10
CA ILE A 397 16.95 1.86 -10.34
C ILE A 397 16.34 3.15 -9.82
N THR A 398 16.52 3.42 -8.54
CA THR A 398 16.11 4.70 -7.93
C THR A 398 16.93 5.85 -8.51
N LEU A 399 16.39 7.06 -8.45
CA LEU A 399 17.14 8.23 -8.86
C LEU A 399 18.44 8.42 -8.05
N GLY A 400 18.41 8.11 -6.74
CA GLY A 400 19.57 8.20 -5.88
C GLY A 400 20.72 7.32 -6.37
N GLU A 401 20.43 6.06 -6.67
CA GLU A 401 21.41 5.11 -7.22
C GLU A 401 21.99 5.57 -8.57
N ARG A 402 21.15 6.15 -9.45
CA ARG A 402 21.59 6.67 -10.75
C ARG A 402 22.58 7.83 -10.67
N ILE A 403 22.69 8.50 -9.52
CA ILE A 403 23.47 9.74 -9.39
C ILE A 403 24.62 9.56 -8.40
N ASN A 404 24.36 8.92 -7.27
CA ASN A 404 25.34 8.78 -6.19
C ASN A 404 26.21 7.55 -6.40
N ASP A 405 25.60 6.43 -6.84
CA ASP A 405 26.23 5.11 -6.90
C ASP A 405 26.60 4.69 -8.34
N ALA A 406 26.13 5.45 -9.34
CA ALA A 406 26.37 5.16 -10.73
C ALA A 406 27.87 5.20 -11.09
N GLU A 407 28.29 4.20 -11.87
CA GLU A 407 29.61 4.18 -12.48
C GLU A 407 29.80 5.39 -13.40
N VAL A 408 30.99 5.99 -13.36
CA VAL A 408 31.36 7.11 -14.21
C VAL A 408 32.14 6.62 -15.42
N MET A 409 31.71 7.05 -16.60
CA MET A 409 32.40 6.87 -17.87
C MET A 409 32.99 8.21 -18.33
N ASP A 410 34.30 8.24 -18.57
CA ASP A 410 34.96 9.41 -19.14
C ASP A 410 34.82 9.42 -20.67
N TRP A 411 34.09 10.40 -21.19
CA TRP A 411 33.85 10.61 -22.62
C TRP A 411 34.48 11.89 -23.15
N SER A 412 35.49 12.43 -22.45
CA SER A 412 36.19 13.64 -22.86
C SER A 412 36.79 13.54 -24.26
N GLU A 413 37.30 12.38 -24.67
CA GLU A 413 37.82 12.17 -26.03
C GLU A 413 36.72 12.11 -27.11
N LYS A 414 35.48 11.84 -26.70
CA LYS A 414 34.30 11.77 -27.59
C LYS A 414 33.63 13.12 -27.75
N TYR A 415 33.90 14.06 -26.85
CA TYR A 415 33.32 15.41 -26.89
C TYR A 415 33.75 16.15 -28.16
N ARG A 416 32.77 16.74 -28.87
CA ARG A 416 33.04 17.66 -29.99
C ARG A 416 32.72 19.09 -29.61
N GLU A 417 31.45 19.38 -29.30
CA GLU A 417 31.01 20.71 -28.86
C GLU A 417 29.64 20.65 -28.17
N ARG A 418 29.37 21.58 -27.25
CA ARG A 418 28.03 21.86 -26.75
C ARG A 418 27.28 22.74 -27.75
N SER A 419 26.23 22.17 -28.35
CA SER A 419 25.39 22.83 -29.36
C SER A 419 24.27 23.67 -28.75
N SER A 420 23.75 23.30 -27.57
CA SER A 420 22.69 24.03 -26.89
C SER A 420 22.75 23.85 -25.36
N GLU A 421 22.17 24.82 -24.64
CA GLU A 421 21.99 24.78 -23.18
C GLU A 421 20.62 25.37 -22.83
N SER A 422 19.81 24.64 -22.05
CA SER A 422 18.50 25.10 -21.58
C SER A 422 18.34 24.95 -20.06
N TYR A 423 17.46 25.79 -19.51
CA TYR A 423 17.33 26.06 -18.05
C TYR A 423 15.93 25.86 -17.50
N VAL A 424 14.96 25.60 -18.37
CA VAL A 424 13.54 25.52 -18.04
C VAL A 424 13.03 24.17 -18.51
N TYR A 425 12.52 23.37 -17.59
CA TYR A 425 11.72 22.20 -17.90
C TYR A 425 10.26 22.63 -17.93
N GLU A 426 9.70 22.80 -19.13
CA GLU A 426 8.28 23.19 -19.29
C GLU A 426 7.33 22.22 -18.56
N SER A 427 7.79 20.99 -18.32
CA SER A 427 7.14 19.93 -17.56
C SER A 427 6.99 20.20 -16.04
N TYR A 428 7.62 21.24 -15.48
CA TYR A 428 7.53 21.58 -14.05
C TYR A 428 7.09 23.01 -13.76
N GLY A 429 6.50 23.20 -12.60
CA GLY A 429 6.20 24.50 -12.01
C GLY A 429 7.15 24.83 -10.85
N GLN A 430 6.95 25.99 -10.22
CA GLN A 430 7.62 26.33 -8.97
C GLN A 430 7.19 25.40 -7.83
N GLN A 431 5.92 24.97 -7.85
CA GLN A 431 5.36 23.96 -6.97
C GLN A 431 4.85 22.77 -7.79
N ASN A 432 5.44 21.60 -7.58
CA ASN A 432 5.13 20.37 -8.30
C ASN A 432 4.40 19.41 -7.37
N ILE A 433 3.10 19.26 -7.60
CA ILE A 433 2.16 18.67 -6.65
C ILE A 433 1.96 17.19 -6.94
N PHE A 434 2.03 16.40 -5.87
CA PHE A 434 1.70 14.98 -5.82
C PHE A 434 0.54 14.80 -4.85
N SER A 435 -0.55 14.21 -5.32
CA SER A 435 -1.79 14.16 -4.55
C SER A 435 -2.42 12.77 -4.49
N TYR A 436 -3.27 12.58 -3.49
CA TYR A 436 -4.18 11.43 -3.39
C TYR A 436 -5.58 11.77 -3.86
N GLN A 437 -6.44 10.75 -4.03
CA GLN A 437 -7.88 10.98 -4.01
C GLN A 437 -8.35 11.26 -2.58
N TYR A 438 -9.39 12.07 -2.44
CA TYR A 438 -10.00 12.40 -1.15
C TYR A 438 -11.53 12.29 -1.22
N HIS A 439 -12.14 11.97 -0.09
CA HIS A 439 -13.60 11.99 0.05
C HIS A 439 -14.16 13.42 -0.07
N ASP A 440 -13.48 14.37 0.55
CA ASP A 440 -13.67 15.80 0.34
C ASP A 440 -12.69 16.29 -0.74
N LYS A 441 -13.24 16.79 -1.86
CA LYS A 441 -12.45 17.17 -3.04
C LYS A 441 -11.53 18.37 -2.82
N GLU A 442 -11.71 19.13 -1.74
CA GLU A 442 -10.88 20.29 -1.41
C GLU A 442 -9.71 19.94 -0.46
N SER A 443 -9.63 18.69 -0.01
CA SER A 443 -8.58 18.22 0.91
C SER A 443 -7.23 17.98 0.22
N ASN A 444 -6.14 18.12 0.99
CA ASN A 444 -4.76 17.98 0.53
C ASN A 444 -3.76 17.61 1.65
N TYR A 445 -4.23 17.10 2.79
CA TYR A 445 -3.42 16.99 4.02
C TYR A 445 -2.34 15.89 3.98
N ASN A 446 -2.38 14.97 3.01
CA ASN A 446 -1.33 13.98 2.76
C ASN A 446 -0.66 14.18 1.38
N ASP A 447 -0.89 15.34 0.75
CA ASP A 447 -0.23 15.72 -0.50
C ASP A 447 1.21 16.19 -0.24
N GLY A 448 2.02 16.17 -1.29
CA GLY A 448 3.42 16.55 -1.24
C GLY A 448 3.79 17.47 -2.39
N VAL A 449 4.81 18.30 -2.17
CA VAL A 449 5.25 19.30 -3.14
C VAL A 449 6.77 19.28 -3.28
N ILE A 450 7.25 19.10 -4.51
CA ILE A 450 8.63 19.43 -4.85
C ILE A 450 8.69 20.90 -5.28
N LYS A 451 9.48 21.69 -4.56
CA LYS A 451 9.69 23.11 -4.85
C LYS A 451 10.91 23.31 -5.74
N ILE A 452 10.75 24.14 -6.77
CA ILE A 452 11.84 24.55 -7.66
C ILE A 452 11.98 26.07 -7.58
N ALA A 453 13.17 26.54 -7.20
CA ALA A 453 13.57 27.93 -7.10
C ALA A 453 13.91 28.52 -8.48
N ASN A 454 12.95 28.46 -9.40
CA ASN A 454 13.05 29.08 -10.71
C ASN A 454 11.80 29.92 -10.97
N GLU A 455 11.92 31.24 -10.78
CA GLU A 455 10.82 32.20 -10.93
C GLU A 455 10.25 32.27 -12.35
N ASN A 456 10.94 31.71 -13.35
CA ASN A 456 10.47 31.66 -14.74
C ASN A 456 9.50 30.49 -15.01
N LEU A 457 9.32 29.58 -14.05
CA LEU A 457 8.34 28.50 -14.16
C LEU A 457 6.94 28.97 -13.77
N THR A 458 5.92 28.27 -14.29
CA THR A 458 4.53 28.49 -13.84
C THR A 458 4.39 28.19 -12.35
N GLU A 459 3.50 28.90 -11.65
CA GLU A 459 3.42 28.83 -10.18
C GLU A 459 3.20 27.40 -9.64
N LYS A 460 2.24 26.68 -10.22
CA LYS A 460 1.86 25.32 -9.80
C LYS A 460 1.74 24.40 -10.98
N LYS A 461 2.12 23.14 -10.79
CA LYS A 461 1.92 22.06 -11.75
C LYS A 461 1.57 20.77 -11.02
N GLU A 462 0.52 20.11 -11.47
CA GLU A 462 0.18 18.76 -11.00
C GLU A 462 1.08 17.76 -11.73
N VAL A 463 1.91 17.03 -10.97
CA VAL A 463 2.81 16.02 -11.52
C VAL A 463 2.16 14.65 -11.49
N PHE A 464 1.50 14.32 -10.39
CA PHE A 464 0.85 13.04 -10.20
C PHE A 464 -0.35 13.14 -9.27
N THR A 465 -1.43 12.46 -9.65
CA THR A 465 -2.58 12.23 -8.79
C THR A 465 -2.76 10.72 -8.70
N SER A 466 -2.61 10.17 -7.51
CA SER A 466 -2.80 8.75 -7.24
C SER A 466 -4.22 8.30 -7.54
N LYS A 467 -4.39 7.04 -7.93
CA LYS A 467 -5.66 6.33 -8.04
C LYS A 467 -6.19 5.87 -6.68
N THR A 468 -5.34 5.83 -5.67
CA THR A 468 -5.74 5.47 -4.30
C THR A 468 -6.19 6.69 -3.52
N TYR A 469 -7.02 6.44 -2.53
CA TYR A 469 -7.51 7.42 -1.57
C TYR A 469 -6.50 7.56 -0.43
N SER A 470 -6.40 8.79 0.08
CA SER A 470 -5.80 9.05 1.38
C SER A 470 -6.74 8.51 2.48
N PRO A 471 -6.21 7.99 3.61
CA PRO A 471 -7.02 7.86 4.81
C PRO A 471 -7.58 9.23 5.24
N ASP A 472 -8.65 9.23 6.03
CA ASP A 472 -9.17 10.47 6.60
C ASP A 472 -8.13 11.16 7.49
N ARG A 473 -8.25 12.49 7.61
CA ARG A 473 -7.32 13.34 8.35
C ARG A 473 -7.24 12.97 9.82
N ASP A 474 -8.39 12.65 10.40
CA ASP A 474 -8.54 12.42 11.82
C ASP A 474 -8.14 11.00 12.19
N PHE A 475 -7.59 10.86 13.39
CA PHE A 475 -7.32 9.57 13.99
C PHE A 475 -8.48 9.15 14.88
N VAL A 476 -8.63 7.85 15.07
CA VAL A 476 -9.60 7.27 16.00
C VAL A 476 -8.88 6.52 17.11
N LYS A 477 -9.47 6.59 18.30
CA LYS A 477 -9.13 5.72 19.43
C LYS A 477 -9.78 4.37 19.17
N PHE A 478 -8.97 3.40 18.74
CA PHE A 478 -9.40 2.06 18.42
C PHE A 478 -9.10 1.14 19.60
N LYS A 479 -10.16 0.66 20.27
CA LYS A 479 -10.04 -0.22 21.43
C LYS A 479 -9.45 -1.57 20.98
N ILE A 480 -8.40 -2.05 21.64
CA ILE A 480 -7.87 -3.41 21.39
C ILE A 480 -8.46 -4.38 22.41
N ASN A 481 -8.48 -3.97 23.68
CA ASN A 481 -9.15 -4.69 24.77
C ASN A 481 -9.57 -3.67 25.85
N ASP A 482 -10.01 -4.16 27.01
CA ASP A 482 -10.47 -3.28 28.10
C ASP A 482 -9.38 -2.38 28.70
N GLU A 483 -8.11 -2.70 28.50
CA GLU A 483 -6.96 -1.98 29.05
C GLU A 483 -6.19 -1.16 28.00
N ILE A 484 -6.27 -1.55 26.73
CA ILE A 484 -5.42 -1.05 25.64
C ILE A 484 -6.28 -0.41 24.55
N THR A 485 -5.88 0.79 24.14
CA THR A 485 -6.45 1.52 23.00
C THR A 485 -5.33 2.05 22.13
N GLU A 486 -5.42 1.80 20.83
CA GLU A 486 -4.47 2.27 19.82
C GLU A 486 -5.03 3.50 19.09
N THR A 487 -4.13 4.32 18.54
CA THR A 487 -4.52 5.44 17.67
C THR A 487 -4.34 5.02 16.22
N LEU A 488 -5.45 4.84 15.49
CA LEU A 488 -5.44 4.35 14.10
C LEU A 488 -5.97 5.39 13.12
N ARG A 489 -5.59 5.24 11.85
CA ARG A 489 -6.15 5.99 10.72
C ARG A 489 -7.51 5.42 10.31
N VAL A 490 -8.37 6.27 9.74
CA VAL A 490 -9.64 5.82 9.17
C VAL A 490 -9.49 5.66 7.65
N PHE A 491 -9.66 4.45 7.13
CA PHE A 491 -9.65 4.16 5.70
C PHE A 491 -11.09 4.04 5.21
N LYS A 492 -11.77 5.17 5.05
CA LYS A 492 -13.22 5.22 4.91
C LYS A 492 -13.74 4.38 3.73
N LEU A 493 -14.56 3.37 4.05
CA LEU A 493 -15.30 2.51 3.13
C LEU A 493 -16.80 2.44 3.45
N TYR A 494 -17.24 3.05 4.55
CA TYR A 494 -18.65 3.16 4.91
C TYR A 494 -19.00 4.63 5.22
N ASP A 495 -20.21 5.02 4.87
CA ASP A 495 -20.87 6.23 5.38
C ASP A 495 -21.80 5.88 6.53
N LYS A 496 -21.77 6.67 7.61
CA LYS A 496 -22.63 6.52 8.79
C LYS A 496 -23.84 7.44 8.65
N ASN A 497 -25.04 6.87 8.64
CA ASN A 497 -26.29 7.61 8.71
C ASN A 497 -26.92 7.41 10.08
N VAL A 498 -26.99 8.48 10.87
CA VAL A 498 -27.59 8.44 12.20
C VAL A 498 -29.07 8.77 12.09
N LYS A 499 -29.93 7.84 12.49
CA LYS A 499 -31.38 8.02 12.58
C LYS A 499 -31.80 7.97 14.04
N GLU A 500 -32.57 8.95 14.48
CA GLU A 500 -33.21 8.91 15.79
C GLU A 500 -34.63 8.35 15.63
N ARG A 501 -34.91 7.21 16.28
CA ARG A 501 -36.27 6.66 16.35
C ARG A 501 -36.62 6.42 17.81
N ASN A 502 -37.71 7.01 18.28
CA ASN A 502 -38.23 6.83 19.65
C ASN A 502 -37.19 7.12 20.77
N GLY A 503 -36.29 8.08 20.57
CA GLY A 503 -35.23 8.41 21.54
C GLY A 503 -34.08 7.40 21.59
N GLN A 504 -34.03 6.43 20.66
CA GLN A 504 -32.87 5.57 20.41
C GLN A 504 -32.15 6.02 19.14
N ILE A 505 -30.83 6.08 19.23
CA ILE A 505 -29.93 6.35 18.11
C ILE A 505 -29.69 5.03 17.37
N GLU A 506 -30.12 4.96 16.11
CA GLU A 506 -29.86 3.87 15.18
C GLU A 506 -28.82 4.35 14.17
N ILE A 507 -27.67 3.68 14.07
CA ILE A 507 -26.63 3.99 13.08
C ILE A 507 -26.74 2.98 11.95
N GLU A 508 -27.02 3.49 10.75
CA GLU A 508 -27.01 2.71 9.51
C GLU A 508 -25.69 2.94 8.77
N TYR A 509 -25.04 1.85 8.35
CA TYR A 509 -23.79 1.89 7.62
C TYR A 509 -24.05 1.62 6.14
N LYS A 510 -23.68 2.57 5.29
CA LYS A 510 -23.79 2.42 3.84
C LYS A 510 -22.40 2.21 3.24
N GLY A 511 -22.18 1.06 2.62
CA GLY A 511 -20.92 0.76 1.96
C GLY A 511 -20.63 1.66 0.76
N LEU A 512 -19.35 1.99 0.59
CA LEU A 512 -18.77 2.70 -0.54
C LEU A 512 -18.06 1.71 -1.47
N GLU A 513 -17.82 2.15 -2.71
CA GLU A 513 -17.17 1.35 -3.74
C GLU A 513 -16.07 2.15 -4.46
N LYS A 514 -15.16 1.44 -5.12
CA LYS A 514 -14.02 1.99 -5.88
C LYS A 514 -13.12 2.88 -5.02
N ARG A 515 -12.82 2.43 -3.80
CA ARG A 515 -11.95 3.10 -2.83
C ARG A 515 -10.74 2.22 -2.50
N PHE A 516 -9.68 2.41 -3.26
CA PHE A 516 -8.40 1.74 -3.01
C PHE A 516 -7.57 2.56 -2.04
N HIS A 517 -6.86 1.90 -1.12
CA HIS A 517 -5.86 2.55 -0.27
C HIS A 517 -4.58 1.73 -0.30
N PHE A 518 -3.44 2.39 -0.31
CA PHE A 518 -2.17 1.76 0.03
C PHE A 518 -1.97 1.81 1.54
N VAL A 519 -1.58 0.69 2.13
CA VAL A 519 -1.38 0.54 3.57
C VAL A 519 -0.15 -0.33 3.87
N ARG A 520 0.34 -0.21 5.11
CA ARG A 520 1.37 -1.06 5.70
C ARG A 520 0.76 -1.96 6.75
N GLU A 521 1.35 -3.14 6.94
CA GLU A 521 1.08 -3.96 8.11
C GLU A 521 1.97 -3.51 9.27
N ARG A 522 1.35 -3.32 10.44
CA ARG A 522 2.03 -3.20 11.74
C ARG A 522 1.51 -4.30 12.66
N ILE A 523 2.35 -5.25 13.03
CA ILE A 523 1.98 -6.32 13.98
C ILE A 523 1.86 -5.72 15.38
N PHE A 524 0.72 -5.96 16.02
CA PHE A 524 0.45 -5.56 17.40
C PHE A 524 0.14 -6.78 18.26
N THR A 525 0.90 -6.99 19.33
CA THR A 525 0.78 -8.16 20.22
C THR A 525 0.04 -7.76 21.49
N ALA A 526 -1.21 -8.21 21.62
CA ALA A 526 -2.04 -8.08 22.81
C ALA A 526 -3.15 -9.12 22.78
N ASP A 527 -3.63 -9.52 23.97
CA ASP A 527 -4.83 -10.34 24.08
C ASP A 527 -6.04 -9.52 23.62
N THR A 528 -6.80 -10.05 22.68
CA THR A 528 -7.88 -9.35 21.99
C THR A 528 -8.94 -10.33 21.56
N THR A 529 -10.20 -9.94 21.65
CA THR A 529 -11.30 -10.74 21.10
C THR A 529 -11.72 -10.11 19.78
N ILE A 530 -11.72 -10.90 18.71
CA ILE A 530 -12.32 -10.51 17.44
C ILE A 530 -13.51 -11.43 17.14
N GLY A 531 -14.46 -10.96 16.36
CA GLY A 531 -15.63 -11.76 16.04
C GLY A 531 -16.53 -11.17 14.98
N SER A 532 -17.51 -11.97 14.57
CA SER A 532 -18.61 -11.53 13.72
C SER A 532 -19.88 -11.39 14.53
N LYS A 533 -20.44 -10.19 14.53
CA LYS A 533 -21.73 -9.92 15.19
C LYS A 533 -22.86 -10.65 14.47
N VAL A 534 -22.81 -10.66 13.13
CA VAL A 534 -23.81 -11.30 12.28
C VAL A 534 -23.80 -12.81 12.46
N LEU A 535 -22.62 -13.43 12.39
CA LEU A 535 -22.48 -14.89 12.51
C LEU A 535 -22.56 -15.38 13.97
N GLN A 536 -22.46 -14.48 14.95
CA GLN A 536 -22.42 -14.75 16.40
C GLN A 536 -21.24 -15.67 16.78
N GLN A 537 -20.06 -15.35 16.25
CA GLN A 537 -18.83 -16.10 16.48
C GLN A 537 -17.74 -15.15 17.00
N GLU A 538 -16.94 -15.61 17.94
CA GLU A 538 -15.86 -14.83 18.56
C GLU A 538 -14.67 -15.73 18.84
N GLN A 539 -13.46 -15.18 18.73
CA GLN A 539 -12.22 -15.85 19.07
C GLN A 539 -11.24 -14.88 19.72
N MET A 540 -10.58 -15.35 20.77
CA MET A 540 -9.48 -14.65 21.42
C MET A 540 -8.17 -14.93 20.67
N LEU A 541 -7.41 -13.87 20.41
CA LEU A 541 -6.11 -13.88 19.76
C LEU A 541 -5.09 -13.15 20.64
N SER A 542 -3.81 -13.36 20.37
CA SER A 542 -2.69 -12.70 21.06
C SER A 542 -1.92 -11.72 20.16
N SER A 543 -2.32 -11.59 18.89
CA SER A 543 -1.65 -10.72 17.92
C SER A 543 -2.60 -10.34 16.79
N LEU A 544 -2.50 -9.10 16.33
CA LEU A 544 -3.29 -8.55 15.22
C LEU A 544 -2.39 -7.85 14.21
N PRO A 545 -2.70 -7.96 12.90
CA PRO A 545 -2.07 -7.13 11.89
C PRO A 545 -2.88 -5.83 11.75
N LEU A 546 -2.34 -4.71 12.22
CA LEU A 546 -2.98 -3.40 12.09
C LEU A 546 -2.64 -2.76 10.73
N ALA A 547 -3.58 -2.01 10.15
CA ALA A 547 -3.29 -1.20 8.96
C ALA A 547 -2.70 0.16 9.39
N ASP A 548 -1.57 0.53 8.78
CA ASP A 548 -0.89 1.80 9.00
C ASP A 548 -0.70 2.57 7.68
N PHE A 549 -0.60 3.89 7.79
CA PHE A 549 -0.27 4.80 6.69
C PHE A 549 1.11 5.46 6.86
N GLN A 550 1.91 4.99 7.82
CA GLN A 550 3.22 5.55 8.10
C GLN A 550 4.13 5.57 6.85
N GLY A 551 4.68 6.75 6.56
CA GLY A 551 5.61 6.97 5.45
C GLY A 551 5.00 6.85 4.06
N LEU A 552 3.67 6.74 3.96
CA LEU A 552 2.93 6.72 2.70
C LEU A 552 2.35 8.09 2.33
N ASP A 553 2.40 9.09 3.20
CA ASP A 553 2.09 10.46 2.78
C ASP A 553 3.12 10.97 1.75
N TRP A 554 2.67 11.81 0.82
CA TRP A 554 3.55 12.26 -0.25
C TRP A 554 4.73 13.08 0.24
N MET A 555 4.64 13.78 1.36
CA MET A 555 5.82 14.50 1.89
C MET A 555 6.92 13.51 2.26
N SER A 556 6.58 12.45 3.00
CA SER A 556 7.51 11.38 3.37
C SER A 556 8.07 10.65 2.15
N LEU A 557 7.23 10.28 1.19
CA LEU A 557 7.65 9.60 -0.04
C LEU A 557 8.62 10.45 -0.87
N LEU A 558 8.32 11.74 -1.02
CA LEU A 558 9.18 12.68 -1.77
C LEU A 558 10.49 12.92 -1.03
N GLN A 559 10.47 13.10 0.29
CA GLN A 559 11.69 13.27 1.08
C GLN A 559 12.62 12.06 0.97
N LYS A 560 12.04 10.85 0.96
CA LYS A 560 12.81 9.61 0.89
C LYS A 560 13.33 9.32 -0.52
N ASN A 561 12.49 9.43 -1.54
CA ASN A 561 12.77 8.88 -2.87
C ASN A 561 13.12 9.96 -3.92
N TYR A 562 12.90 11.24 -3.62
CA TYR A 562 13.09 12.36 -4.55
C TYR A 562 14.01 13.48 -4.02
N ASN A 563 14.77 13.22 -2.95
CA ASN A 563 15.70 14.21 -2.37
C ASN A 563 16.73 14.72 -3.39
N VAL A 564 17.36 13.83 -4.18
CA VAL A 564 18.33 14.20 -5.22
C VAL A 564 17.64 14.90 -6.40
N PHE A 565 16.37 14.58 -6.65
CA PHE A 565 15.58 15.14 -7.73
C PHE A 565 15.40 16.66 -7.59
N GLY A 566 15.02 17.11 -6.39
CA GLY A 566 14.90 18.54 -6.10
C GLY A 566 16.21 19.30 -6.31
N GLN A 567 17.36 18.68 -6.02
CA GLN A 567 18.67 19.30 -6.24
C GLN A 567 18.99 19.48 -7.73
N ILE A 568 18.70 18.47 -8.55
CA ILE A 568 18.90 18.54 -10.01
C ILE A 568 18.04 19.64 -10.60
N LEU A 569 16.75 19.68 -10.25
CA LEU A 569 15.81 20.64 -10.83
C LEU A 569 16.09 22.10 -10.42
N ASN A 570 16.66 22.32 -9.24
CA ASN A 570 17.00 23.67 -8.76
C ASN A 570 18.23 24.29 -9.44
N ASP A 571 19.12 23.48 -10.03
CA ASP A 571 20.28 23.96 -10.79
C ASP A 571 20.41 23.23 -12.13
N SER A 572 19.26 22.97 -12.73
CA SER A 572 19.18 22.13 -13.91
C SER A 572 19.77 22.80 -15.12
N ARG A 573 20.69 22.10 -15.77
CA ARG A 573 21.18 22.46 -17.09
C ARG A 573 21.10 21.26 -18.00
N LEU A 574 20.28 21.39 -19.03
CA LEU A 574 20.19 20.42 -20.11
C LEU A 574 21.13 20.87 -21.21
N HIS A 575 22.16 20.07 -21.47
CA HIS A 575 23.15 20.34 -22.50
C HIS A 575 22.95 19.38 -23.66
N ASP A 576 22.83 19.95 -24.85
CA ASP A 576 22.94 19.19 -26.08
C ASP A 576 24.41 19.15 -26.51
N ILE A 577 25.04 17.99 -26.44
CA ILE A 577 26.47 17.81 -26.76
C ILE A 577 26.60 16.96 -28.02
N GLU A 578 27.27 17.51 -29.03
CA GLU A 578 27.70 16.79 -30.22
C GLU A 578 28.92 15.92 -29.86
N LEU A 579 28.91 14.67 -30.30
CA LEU A 579 29.89 13.65 -29.96
C LEU A 579 30.47 12.98 -31.22
N ASN A 580 31.72 12.55 -31.11
CA ASN A 580 32.40 11.70 -32.09
C ASN A 580 32.38 10.24 -31.62
N LEU A 581 31.19 9.63 -31.64
CA LEU A 581 31.01 8.23 -31.26
C LEU A 581 31.32 7.30 -32.43
N ASN A 582 31.99 6.19 -32.12
CA ASN A 582 32.20 5.09 -33.03
C ASN A 582 31.16 3.98 -32.81
N PHE A 583 31.23 2.95 -33.65
CA PHE A 583 30.27 1.85 -33.59
C PHE A 583 30.26 1.08 -32.27
N ILE A 584 31.43 0.86 -31.67
CA ILE A 584 31.54 0.16 -30.39
C ILE A 584 30.85 0.99 -29.30
N ASP A 585 31.03 2.31 -29.32
CA ASP A 585 30.41 3.21 -28.33
C ASP A 585 28.87 3.09 -28.35
N TYR A 586 28.24 2.92 -29.52
CA TYR A 586 26.79 2.70 -29.61
C TYR A 586 26.36 1.33 -29.06
N LEU A 587 27.15 0.28 -29.30
CA LEU A 587 26.85 -1.07 -28.82
C LEU A 587 27.03 -1.21 -27.30
N THR A 588 27.98 -0.49 -26.73
CA THR A 588 28.30 -0.55 -25.30
C THR A 588 27.69 0.60 -24.51
N LEU A 589 26.78 1.37 -25.12
CA LEU A 589 26.12 2.50 -24.47
C LEU A 589 25.34 2.02 -23.25
N ASP A 590 25.54 2.70 -22.13
CA ASP A 590 24.80 2.42 -20.91
C ASP A 590 24.17 3.70 -20.34
N LEU A 591 22.84 3.81 -20.41
CA LEU A 591 22.08 4.96 -19.92
C LEU A 591 21.95 4.99 -18.38
N ARG A 592 22.46 3.96 -17.69
CA ARG A 592 22.54 3.90 -16.22
C ARG A 592 23.75 4.67 -15.67
N LYS A 593 24.80 4.82 -16.48
CA LYS A 593 26.07 5.44 -16.09
C LYS A 593 26.00 6.96 -16.10
N LEU A 594 26.91 7.57 -15.35
CA LEU A 594 27.24 8.98 -15.45
C LEU A 594 28.35 9.19 -16.49
N TYR A 595 28.27 10.29 -17.22
CA TYR A 595 29.25 10.66 -18.24
C TYR A 595 30.00 11.91 -17.80
N PHE A 596 31.33 11.83 -17.80
CA PHE A 596 32.20 12.96 -17.52
C PHE A 596 32.77 13.56 -18.82
N PHE A 597 32.78 14.89 -18.89
CA PHE A 597 33.43 15.64 -19.95
C PHE A 597 34.40 16.67 -19.35
N GLN A 598 35.70 16.49 -19.57
CA GLN A 598 36.75 17.40 -19.09
C GLN A 598 36.57 18.82 -19.64
N GLN A 599 36.08 18.96 -20.87
CA GLN A 599 35.82 20.24 -21.53
C GLN A 599 34.76 21.06 -20.78
N GLU A 600 33.77 20.39 -20.20
CA GLU A 600 32.73 21.04 -19.40
C GLU A 600 33.10 21.07 -17.90
N GLN A 601 34.03 20.20 -17.46
CA GLN A 601 34.37 19.94 -16.05
C GLN A 601 33.16 19.51 -15.22
N GLN A 602 32.29 18.68 -15.79
CA GLN A 602 31.01 18.30 -15.19
C GLN A 602 30.68 16.82 -15.43
N TYR A 603 29.81 16.30 -14.58
CA TYR A 603 29.18 14.99 -14.71
C TYR A 603 27.77 15.14 -15.25
N TYR A 604 27.34 14.17 -16.03
CA TYR A 604 26.06 14.20 -16.72
C TYR A 604 25.34 12.87 -16.66
N LEU A 605 24.02 12.92 -16.49
CA LEU A 605 23.13 11.86 -16.89
C LEU A 605 22.83 11.99 -18.38
N LEU A 606 23.07 10.95 -19.16
CA LEU A 606 22.62 10.89 -20.54
C LEU A 606 21.14 10.52 -20.56
N ASN A 607 20.28 11.47 -20.93
CA ASN A 607 18.84 11.26 -21.03
C ASN A 607 18.49 10.59 -22.36
N LYS A 608 19.09 11.12 -23.44
CA LYS A 608 18.80 10.70 -24.80
C LYS A 608 20.03 10.83 -25.69
N LEU A 609 20.28 9.83 -26.51
CA LEU A 609 21.29 9.85 -27.57
C LEU A 609 20.59 9.73 -28.92
N GLN A 610 20.79 10.72 -29.78
CA GLN A 610 20.39 10.69 -31.17
C GLN A 610 21.60 10.50 -32.06
N PHE A 611 21.59 9.52 -32.94
CA PHE A 611 22.72 9.31 -33.84
C PHE A 611 22.30 8.76 -35.21
N ASP A 612 23.14 9.01 -36.19
CA ASP A 612 23.09 8.41 -37.53
C ASP A 612 24.52 8.10 -38.01
N ASN A 613 24.65 7.83 -39.30
CA ASN A 613 25.95 7.48 -39.90
C ASN A 613 26.99 8.62 -39.86
N THR A 614 26.57 9.85 -39.57
CA THR A 614 27.38 11.07 -39.73
C THR A 614 27.43 11.95 -38.50
N SER A 615 26.47 11.80 -37.59
CA SER A 615 26.30 12.67 -36.43
C SER A 615 25.87 11.87 -35.20
N SER A 616 26.28 12.37 -34.04
CA SER A 616 25.88 11.87 -32.73
C SER A 616 25.66 13.04 -31.80
N LYS A 617 24.48 13.12 -31.21
CA LYS A 617 24.08 14.20 -30.32
C LYS A 617 23.43 13.61 -29.07
N GLY A 618 24.03 13.87 -27.91
CA GLY A 618 23.48 13.50 -26.62
C GLY A 618 22.79 14.68 -25.95
N GLU A 619 21.63 14.43 -25.37
CA GLU A 619 20.93 15.30 -24.44
C GLU A 619 21.32 14.89 -23.02
N PHE A 620 22.07 15.77 -22.36
CA PHE A 620 22.72 15.51 -21.09
C PHE A 620 22.17 16.40 -19.99
N ILE A 621 21.74 15.81 -18.88
CA ILE A 621 21.33 16.53 -17.67
C ILE A 621 22.56 16.66 -16.79
N ARG A 622 23.01 17.90 -16.55
CA ARG A 622 24.12 18.15 -15.64
C ARG A 622 23.74 17.72 -14.24
N VAL A 623 24.60 16.94 -13.60
CA VAL A 623 24.46 16.55 -12.20
C VAL A 623 25.66 17.03 -11.41
N LYS A 624 25.41 17.51 -10.19
CA LYS A 624 26.48 17.76 -9.23
C LYS A 624 26.77 16.46 -8.52
N ARG A 625 27.91 15.87 -8.82
CA ARG A 625 28.50 14.89 -7.92
C ARG A 625 29.20 15.68 -6.83
N TYR A 626 28.72 15.60 -5.61
CA TYR A 626 29.53 16.00 -4.45
C TYR A 626 30.65 14.95 -4.38
N TYR A 627 31.77 15.24 -5.04
CA TYR A 627 32.98 14.50 -4.78
C TYR A 627 33.43 14.86 -3.38
N ASP A 628 33.32 13.89 -2.47
CA ASP A 628 34.42 13.65 -1.55
C ASP A 628 35.66 13.45 -2.44
N ASP A 629 36.51 14.46 -2.54
CA ASP A 629 37.88 14.32 -3.05
C ASP A 629 38.69 13.48 -2.04
N VAL A 630 38.32 12.21 -1.83
CA VAL A 630 39.14 11.19 -1.17
C VAL A 630 38.76 9.83 -1.76
N GLU A 631 39.75 9.09 -2.24
CA GLU A 631 39.61 7.68 -2.61
C GLU A 631 38.89 6.90 -1.48
N ILE A 632 37.70 6.36 -1.77
CA ILE A 632 37.00 5.47 -0.83
C ILE A 632 37.71 4.12 -0.87
N VAL A 633 38.46 3.82 0.18
CA VAL A 633 39.08 2.51 0.39
C VAL A 633 38.14 1.61 1.20
N ASP A 634 38.08 0.34 0.80
CA ASP A 634 37.25 -0.73 1.34
C ASP A 634 37.35 -0.83 2.89
N PRO A 635 36.23 -0.68 3.64
CA PRO A 635 36.20 -0.70 5.09
C PRO A 635 36.38 -2.10 5.72
N THR A 636 36.70 -3.13 4.95
CA THR A 636 36.92 -4.51 5.46
C THR A 636 38.38 -4.95 5.55
N ASP A 637 39.35 -4.11 5.17
CA ASP A 637 40.78 -4.40 5.32
C ASP A 637 41.31 -3.96 6.71
N PRO A 638 41.73 -4.89 7.58
CA PRO A 638 42.22 -4.59 8.94
C PRO A 638 43.55 -3.82 8.98
N ASN A 639 44.15 -3.47 7.84
CA ASN A 639 45.38 -2.68 7.76
C ASN A 639 45.15 -1.22 7.28
N GLN A 640 43.90 -0.81 7.06
CA GLN A 640 43.53 0.54 6.63
C GLN A 640 43.38 1.49 7.83
N PRO A 641 43.88 2.73 7.74
CA PRO A 641 43.72 3.70 8.81
C PRO A 641 42.25 4.12 8.97
N PHE A 642 41.71 4.04 10.19
CA PHE A 642 40.30 4.34 10.48
C PHE A 642 40.12 5.05 11.82
N VAL A 643 38.95 5.67 11.99
CA VAL A 643 38.51 6.23 13.27
C VAL A 643 37.02 6.01 13.48
N ASN A 644 36.63 5.54 14.67
CA ASN A 644 35.24 5.28 15.03
C ASN A 644 34.84 6.13 16.25
N ILE A 645 33.69 6.78 16.16
CA ILE A 645 33.12 7.64 17.20
C ILE A 645 31.79 7.08 17.70
N VAL A 646 31.51 7.35 18.97
CA VAL A 646 30.30 6.91 19.69
C VAL A 646 29.80 8.03 20.60
N TRP A 647 28.56 7.91 21.05
CA TRP A 647 28.05 8.69 22.17
C TRP A 647 28.76 8.32 23.48
N ALA A 648 28.57 9.12 24.52
CA ALA A 648 29.12 8.86 25.87
C ALA A 648 28.92 7.40 26.34
N GLU A 649 27.75 6.82 26.08
CA GLU A 649 27.37 5.45 26.45
C GLU A 649 27.81 4.34 25.49
N GLU A 650 28.76 4.63 24.59
CA GLU A 650 29.41 3.63 23.71
C GLU A 650 28.49 3.00 22.65
N THR A 651 27.47 3.74 22.23
CA THR A 651 26.61 3.39 21.09
C THR A 651 26.77 4.39 19.95
N ASN A 652 26.34 4.01 18.74
CA ASN A 652 26.30 4.88 17.57
C ASN A 652 24.89 5.01 16.95
N THR A 653 23.87 4.59 17.69
CA THR A 653 22.46 4.66 17.25
C THR A 653 21.98 6.11 17.24
N PRO A 654 21.17 6.54 16.24
CA PRO A 654 20.59 7.88 16.23
C PRO A 654 19.85 8.23 17.52
N LYS A 655 19.89 9.50 17.91
CA LYS A 655 19.24 10.03 19.12
C LYS A 655 18.32 11.21 18.79
N THR A 656 17.36 11.45 19.65
CA THR A 656 16.50 12.66 19.62
C THR A 656 16.42 13.25 21.04
N GLY A 657 16.27 14.57 21.17
CA GLY A 657 16.13 15.21 22.49
C GLY A 657 16.25 16.74 22.48
N THR A 658 16.35 17.34 23.66
CA THR A 658 16.34 18.82 23.85
C THR A 658 17.69 19.40 24.27
N ALA A 659 18.69 18.54 24.45
CA ALA A 659 20.00 18.94 24.90
C ALA A 659 20.63 19.97 23.95
N SER A 660 21.24 21.02 24.53
CA SER A 660 21.98 22.03 23.76
C SER A 660 23.43 21.62 23.49
N LEU A 661 23.91 20.59 24.19
CA LEU A 661 25.22 19.97 24.03
C LEU A 661 25.04 18.45 24.09
N ILE A 662 25.81 17.70 23.30
CA ILE A 662 25.89 16.23 23.43
C ILE A 662 27.33 15.76 23.41
N GLU A 663 27.68 14.90 24.37
CA GLU A 663 29.01 14.34 24.48
C GLU A 663 29.23 13.21 23.46
N VAL A 664 30.32 13.33 22.69
CA VAL A 664 30.82 12.31 21.76
C VAL A 664 32.25 11.94 22.12
N LYS A 665 32.65 10.68 21.86
CA LYS A 665 34.00 10.20 22.12
C LYS A 665 34.52 9.28 21.02
N ILE A 666 35.84 9.20 20.91
CA ILE A 666 36.52 8.23 20.04
C ILE A 666 36.43 6.87 20.72
N ALA A 667 35.76 5.91 20.08
CA ALA A 667 35.70 4.53 20.57
C ALA A 667 36.98 3.76 20.23
N SER A 668 37.47 3.94 19.00
CA SER A 668 38.69 3.30 18.52
C SER A 668 39.26 4.05 17.33
N SER A 669 40.56 3.91 17.12
CA SER A 669 41.26 4.42 15.95
C SER A 669 42.48 3.57 15.65
N TYR A 670 42.90 3.58 14.39
CA TYR A 670 44.13 2.94 13.94
C TYR A 670 44.80 3.83 12.88
N SER A 671 46.08 4.12 13.06
CA SER A 671 46.93 4.79 12.06
C SER A 671 48.09 3.89 11.67
N GLN A 672 48.65 4.07 10.48
CA GLN A 672 49.83 3.33 10.06
C GLN A 672 51.07 3.85 10.79
N ASN A 673 52.00 2.96 11.14
CA ASN A 673 53.21 3.33 11.91
C ASN A 673 54.11 4.37 11.20
N ASN A 674 54.05 4.43 9.87
CA ASN A 674 54.80 5.37 9.03
C ASN A 674 53.97 6.59 8.59
N ASP A 675 52.72 6.69 9.01
CA ASP A 675 51.83 7.82 8.73
C ASP A 675 50.83 8.03 9.90
N PRO A 676 51.31 8.49 11.07
CA PRO A 676 50.47 8.66 12.25
C PRO A 676 49.46 9.79 12.07
N PHE A 677 48.34 9.70 12.79
CA PHE A 677 47.37 10.80 12.87
C PHE A 677 47.96 11.98 13.64
N VAL A 678 47.94 13.16 13.04
CA VAL A 678 48.51 14.39 13.62
C VAL A 678 47.46 15.42 14.00
N THR A 679 46.27 15.36 13.38
CA THR A 679 45.16 16.29 13.66
C THR A 679 43.85 15.54 13.77
N PHE A 680 43.03 15.88 14.77
CA PHE A 680 41.66 15.38 14.94
C PHE A 680 40.72 16.58 15.08
N GLU A 681 39.68 16.68 14.27
CA GLU A 681 38.79 17.82 14.20
C GLU A 681 37.33 17.35 14.21
N TRP A 682 36.56 17.78 15.21
CA TRP A 682 35.13 17.50 15.24
C TRP A 682 34.39 18.39 14.26
N GLU A 683 33.47 17.80 13.50
CA GLU A 683 32.62 18.51 12.56
C GLU A 683 31.15 18.20 12.84
N LYS A 684 30.28 19.18 12.57
CA LYS A 684 28.83 18.98 12.56
C LYS A 684 28.19 19.48 11.28
N SER A 685 27.03 18.94 10.93
CA SER A 685 26.26 19.33 9.75
C SER A 685 24.76 19.21 10.00
N GLY A 686 23.97 20.19 9.52
CA GLY A 686 22.50 20.11 9.60
C GLY A 686 21.86 19.32 8.46
N ASP A 687 22.60 19.11 7.36
CA ASP A 687 22.10 18.52 6.11
C ASP A 687 22.94 17.30 5.66
N ASN A 688 23.90 16.88 6.48
CA ASN A 688 24.88 15.81 6.21
C ASN A 688 25.84 16.10 5.03
N ILE A 689 25.85 17.34 4.53
CA ILE A 689 26.57 17.75 3.32
C ILE A 689 27.52 18.89 3.64
N ASN A 690 27.02 19.95 4.27
CA ASN A 690 27.80 21.11 4.67
C ASN A 690 28.31 20.93 6.10
N TRP A 691 29.60 20.65 6.22
CA TRP A 691 30.26 20.37 7.48
C TRP A 691 30.96 21.61 8.04
N ILE A 692 30.68 21.92 9.30
CA ILE A 692 31.27 23.03 10.04
C ILE A 692 32.25 22.44 11.05
N SER A 693 33.51 22.85 10.96
CA SER A 693 34.53 22.55 11.96
C SER A 693 34.20 23.18 13.31
N LEU A 694 34.35 22.39 14.37
CA LEU A 694 34.10 22.82 15.74
C LEU A 694 35.41 23.03 16.49
N LEU A 695 36.07 21.94 16.91
CA LEU A 695 37.25 21.97 17.75
C LEU A 695 38.22 20.83 17.41
N THR A 696 39.51 21.10 17.55
CA THR A 696 40.59 20.17 17.27
C THR A 696 41.14 19.50 18.54
N GLY A 697 41.29 18.17 18.56
CA GLY A 697 42.18 17.43 19.47
C GLY A 697 41.64 17.04 20.85
N VAL A 698 40.35 17.17 21.15
CA VAL A 698 39.76 16.84 22.45
C VAL A 698 38.76 15.68 22.33
N SER A 699 38.88 14.63 23.14
CA SER A 699 37.89 13.55 23.25
C SER A 699 37.87 12.99 24.68
N PRO A 700 36.70 12.86 25.33
CA PRO A 700 35.35 13.20 24.85
C PRO A 700 35.17 14.70 24.58
N TYR A 701 34.17 15.06 23.76
CA TYR A 701 33.85 16.43 23.37
C TYR A 701 32.34 16.68 23.41
N ASP A 702 31.94 17.81 23.99
CA ASP A 702 30.55 18.29 23.99
C ASP A 702 30.23 19.08 22.73
N VAL A 703 29.49 18.47 21.81
CA VAL A 703 29.10 19.09 20.54
C VAL A 703 27.89 20.00 20.75
N PRO A 704 27.95 21.30 20.39
CA PRO A 704 26.80 22.19 20.46
C PRO A 704 25.76 21.84 19.39
N LEU A 705 24.52 21.63 19.83
CA LEU A 705 23.41 21.21 18.99
C LEU A 705 22.52 22.40 18.59
N SER A 706 22.36 22.56 17.28
CA SER A 706 21.40 23.47 16.68
C SER A 706 20.06 22.75 16.49
N ASP A 707 19.00 23.50 16.25
CA ASP A 707 17.64 22.95 16.13
C ASP A 707 17.49 22.13 14.83
N GLY A 708 16.67 21.08 14.89
CA GLY A 708 16.52 20.09 13.83
C GLY A 708 17.57 18.97 13.89
N ILE A 709 17.69 18.22 12.79
CA ILE A 709 18.65 17.11 12.67
C ILE A 709 20.07 17.67 12.58
N GLN A 710 20.99 17.06 13.34
CA GLN A 710 22.41 17.36 13.36
C GLN A 710 23.19 16.05 13.17
N TRP A 711 24.09 16.05 12.21
CA TRP A 711 25.08 15.00 11.98
C TRP A 711 26.40 15.42 12.58
N ILE A 712 27.09 14.48 13.21
CA ILE A 712 28.37 14.70 13.86
C ILE A 712 29.35 13.66 13.31
N ARG A 713 30.56 14.11 12.95
CA ARG A 713 31.67 13.25 12.55
C ARG A 713 32.98 13.80 13.07
N MET A 714 34.04 13.01 12.96
CA MET A 714 35.41 13.49 13.17
C MET A 714 36.20 13.37 11.88
N LYS A 715 36.91 14.44 11.56
CA LYS A 715 37.90 14.52 10.49
C LYS A 715 39.28 14.36 11.09
N VAL A 716 40.10 13.51 10.51
CA VAL A 716 41.46 13.23 10.97
C VAL A 716 42.44 13.43 9.84
N ILE A 717 43.57 14.08 10.12
CA ILE A 717 44.63 14.32 9.15
C ILE A 717 45.87 13.57 9.60
N ALA A 718 46.42 12.73 8.72
CA ALA A 718 47.66 12.00 8.92
C ALA A 718 48.88 12.89 8.59
N GLU A 719 50.07 12.48 9.01
CA GLU A 719 51.32 13.22 8.78
C GLU A 719 51.61 13.47 7.30
N SER A 720 51.18 12.54 6.43
CA SER A 720 51.22 12.64 4.96
C SER A 720 50.29 13.71 4.37
N GLY A 721 49.34 14.22 5.16
CA GLY A 721 48.25 15.08 4.71
C GLY A 721 46.97 14.34 4.30
N ASN A 722 46.95 13.00 4.36
CA ASN A 722 45.76 12.21 4.10
C ASN A 722 44.63 12.51 5.10
N ILE A 723 43.41 12.64 4.59
CA ILE A 723 42.22 12.96 5.39
C ILE A 723 41.34 11.73 5.52
N ILE A 724 40.96 11.39 6.75
CA ILE A 724 40.11 10.25 7.08
C ILE A 724 38.93 10.75 7.91
N TYR A 725 37.72 10.33 7.56
CA TYR A 725 36.51 10.66 8.31
C TYR A 725 36.03 9.46 9.12
N SER A 726 35.49 9.72 10.31
CA SER A 726 34.83 8.69 11.11
C SER A 726 33.47 8.28 10.53
N ASN A 727 32.87 7.25 11.12
CA ASN A 727 31.41 7.07 11.07
C ASN A 727 30.67 8.33 11.55
N LYS A 728 29.39 8.45 11.19
CA LYS A 728 28.56 9.60 11.52
C LYS A 728 27.57 9.24 12.63
N LEU A 729 27.34 10.20 13.52
CA LEU A 729 26.32 10.13 14.57
C LEU A 729 25.21 11.14 14.25
N GLN A 730 23.95 10.78 14.49
CA GLN A 730 22.79 11.64 14.20
C GLN A 730 22.04 11.99 15.47
N TYR A 731 21.79 13.28 15.68
CA TYR A 731 20.99 13.80 16.79
C TYR A 731 19.91 14.75 16.26
N GLU A 732 18.63 14.50 16.56
CA GLU A 732 17.54 15.45 16.28
C GLU A 732 17.20 16.27 17.51
N LYS A 733 17.42 17.59 17.41
CA LYS A 733 17.05 18.53 18.46
C LYS A 733 15.71 19.18 18.16
N PHE A 734 14.75 19.06 19.08
CA PHE A 734 13.48 19.78 18.99
C PHE A 734 13.45 20.96 19.98
N ILE A 735 12.81 22.05 19.56
CA ILE A 735 12.63 23.26 20.38
C ILE A 735 11.37 23.10 21.24
N ILE A 736 11.50 23.40 22.53
CA ILE A 736 10.38 23.53 23.45
C ILE A 736 9.94 25.00 23.44
N VAL A 737 8.66 25.29 23.20
CA VAL A 737 8.11 26.65 23.24
C VAL A 737 7.11 26.76 24.39
N CYS A 738 7.34 27.73 25.29
CA CYS A 738 6.38 28.08 26.34
C CYS A 738 5.39 29.12 25.82
N LYS A 739 4.12 28.72 25.68
CA LYS A 739 3.05 29.56 25.17
C LYS A 739 1.95 29.72 26.21
N ARG A 740 1.29 30.87 26.18
CA ARG A 740 0.16 31.18 27.06
C ARG A 740 -1.13 30.95 26.29
N TYR A 741 -1.98 30.11 26.84
CA TYR A 741 -3.23 29.68 26.21
C TYR A 741 -4.42 30.15 27.00
N HIS A 742 -5.43 30.62 26.28
CA HIS A 742 -6.73 30.97 26.82
C HIS A 742 -7.69 29.82 26.52
N VAL A 743 -8.35 29.29 27.54
CA VAL A 743 -9.25 28.15 27.37
C VAL A 743 -10.61 28.45 28.02
N TRP A 744 -11.67 28.15 27.28
CA TRP A 744 -13.05 28.37 27.70
C TRP A 744 -13.72 27.03 28.04
N ALA A 745 -14.21 26.90 29.27
CA ALA A 745 -14.94 25.73 29.74
C ALA A 745 -16.40 26.10 30.06
N ALA A 746 -17.35 25.30 29.55
CA ALA A 746 -18.78 25.48 29.79
C ALA A 746 -19.33 24.29 30.59
N ASP A 747 -19.78 24.53 31.82
CA ASP A 747 -20.35 23.47 32.66
C ASP A 747 -21.86 23.33 32.37
N TYR A 748 -22.25 22.34 31.58
CA TYR A 748 -23.65 21.96 31.46
C TYR A 748 -23.86 20.51 31.91
N GLN A 749 -24.36 20.37 33.14
CA GLN A 749 -25.06 19.17 33.61
C GLN A 749 -24.21 17.88 33.65
N GLY A 750 -22.98 17.97 34.17
CA GLY A 750 -22.39 16.85 34.90
C GLY A 750 -21.45 15.91 34.16
N ILE A 751 -21.02 16.21 32.93
CA ILE A 751 -19.83 15.62 32.32
C ILE A 751 -19.21 16.67 31.39
N ASP A 752 -17.97 17.08 31.68
CA ASP A 752 -16.87 17.22 30.71
C ASP A 752 -15.78 18.08 31.34
N GLU A 753 -14.71 17.40 31.74
CA GLU A 753 -13.45 18.03 32.11
C GLU A 753 -12.76 18.48 30.81
N LEU A 754 -12.33 19.73 30.76
CA LEU A 754 -11.57 20.24 29.61
C LEU A 754 -10.18 19.61 29.68
N ILE A 755 -9.83 18.87 28.65
CA ILE A 755 -8.60 18.10 28.55
C ILE A 755 -7.63 18.82 27.62
N ILE A 756 -6.42 19.05 28.12
CA ILE A 756 -5.29 19.54 27.33
C ILE A 756 -4.21 18.46 27.30
N ASP A 757 -4.01 17.90 26.12
CA ASP A 757 -2.96 16.92 25.85
C ASP A 757 -1.79 17.62 25.14
N TYR A 758 -0.58 17.43 25.65
CA TYR A 758 0.63 17.99 25.05
C TYR A 758 1.87 17.17 25.40
N ILE A 759 2.93 17.31 24.59
CA ILE A 759 4.23 16.73 24.94
C ILE A 759 5.01 17.76 25.75
N ASN A 760 5.30 17.48 27.02
CA ASN A 760 5.98 18.40 27.90
C ASN A 760 7.50 18.50 27.61
N CYS A 761 8.21 19.33 28.38
CA CYS A 761 9.64 19.59 28.25
C CYS A 761 10.56 18.36 28.29
N ASP A 762 10.09 17.24 28.82
CA ASP A 762 10.84 15.98 28.95
C ASP A 762 10.47 14.96 27.87
N GLY A 763 9.67 15.34 26.86
CA GLY A 763 9.20 14.45 25.80
C GLY A 763 8.09 13.50 26.25
N VAL A 764 7.48 13.75 27.41
CA VAL A 764 6.41 12.92 27.97
C VAL A 764 5.06 13.49 27.56
N ALA A 765 4.16 12.64 27.08
CA ALA A 765 2.76 13.02 26.88
C ALA A 765 2.15 13.34 28.25
N VAL A 766 1.73 14.59 28.43
CA VAL A 766 1.10 15.09 29.64
C VAL A 766 -0.34 15.44 29.38
N HIS A 767 -1.17 15.06 30.34
CA HIS A 767 -2.59 15.26 30.36
C HIS A 767 -2.95 16.22 31.50
N VAL A 768 -3.57 17.35 31.17
CA VAL A 768 -4.09 18.30 32.16
C VAL A 768 -5.59 18.38 32.03
N ALA A 769 -6.28 18.02 33.10
CA ALA A 769 -7.72 18.09 33.20
C ALA A 769 -8.10 19.34 34.01
N VAL A 770 -8.93 20.20 33.41
CA VAL A 770 -9.35 21.48 33.98
C VAL A 770 -10.82 21.43 34.33
N SER A 771 -11.12 21.59 35.62
CA SER A 771 -12.48 21.74 36.15
C SER A 771 -12.64 23.06 36.91
N GLY A 772 -13.69 23.82 36.59
CA GLY A 772 -13.94 25.12 37.20
C GLY A 772 -15.30 25.72 36.83
N PRO A 773 -15.82 26.69 37.62
CA PRO A 773 -17.08 27.35 37.29
C PRO A 773 -16.95 28.13 35.97
N PHE A 774 -18.06 28.25 35.24
CA PHE A 774 -18.17 28.96 33.95
C PHE A 774 -17.26 30.20 33.85
N GLY A 775 -16.27 30.16 32.97
CA GLY A 775 -15.31 31.26 32.81
C GLY A 775 -14.13 30.91 31.91
N TYR A 776 -13.31 31.92 31.66
CA TYR A 776 -12.04 31.76 30.95
C TYR A 776 -10.90 31.48 31.93
N HIS A 777 -9.99 30.60 31.53
CA HIS A 777 -8.79 30.25 32.28
C HIS A 777 -7.54 30.38 31.40
N GLU A 778 -6.48 30.97 31.95
CA GLU A 778 -5.19 31.11 31.26
C GLU A 778 -4.18 30.08 31.79
N TYR A 779 -3.50 29.39 30.89
CA TYR A 779 -2.46 28.42 31.20
C TYR A 779 -1.16 28.76 30.47
N THR A 780 -0.04 28.72 31.19
CA THR A 780 1.29 28.73 30.59
C THR A 780 1.75 27.28 30.43
N MET A 781 1.98 26.86 29.18
CA MET A 781 2.33 25.50 28.85
C MET A 781 3.60 25.50 28.01
N CYS A 782 4.57 24.69 28.42
CA CYS A 782 5.82 24.49 27.70
C CYS A 782 5.76 23.13 27.00
N ALA A 783 5.59 23.16 25.69
CA ALA A 783 5.38 21.97 24.88
C ALA A 783 6.23 22.00 23.59
N SER A 784 6.42 20.85 22.94
CA SER A 784 6.99 20.86 21.58
C SER A 784 6.04 21.59 20.63
N GLU A 785 6.61 22.33 19.67
CA GLU A 785 5.81 23.14 18.74
C GLU A 785 4.78 22.27 18.00
N ASN A 786 3.52 22.72 17.94
CA ASN A 786 2.37 22.00 17.36
C ASN A 786 1.95 20.68 18.05
N SER A 787 2.38 20.41 19.28
CA SER A 787 1.99 19.18 20.01
C SER A 787 0.79 19.32 20.94
N ILE A 788 0.18 20.50 21.03
CA ILE A 788 -0.93 20.77 21.96
C ILE A 788 -2.26 20.49 21.25
N ASN A 789 -3.08 19.63 21.85
CA ASN A 789 -4.43 19.32 21.41
C ASN A 789 -5.42 19.48 22.56
N THR A 790 -6.64 19.92 22.26
CA THR A 790 -7.72 20.09 23.25
C THR A 790 -9.05 19.61 22.74
N ASN A 791 -9.89 19.12 23.65
CA ASN A 791 -11.30 18.82 23.38
C ASN A 791 -12.21 20.07 23.45
N GLY A 792 -11.64 21.26 23.70
CA GLY A 792 -12.33 22.55 23.70
C GLY A 792 -11.61 23.63 22.88
N THR A 793 -12.13 24.85 22.88
CA THR A 793 -11.55 25.98 22.11
C THR A 793 -10.31 26.53 22.83
N ILE A 794 -9.15 26.41 22.19
CA ILE A 794 -7.89 27.05 22.61
C ILE A 794 -7.63 28.29 21.76
N GLU A 795 -7.25 29.39 22.42
CA GLU A 795 -6.69 30.56 21.75
C GLU A 795 -5.23 30.76 22.23
N ASP A 796 -4.28 30.75 21.30
CA ASP A 796 -2.86 31.04 21.58
C ASP A 796 -2.70 32.55 21.76
N LEU A 797 -2.40 32.98 22.99
CA LEU A 797 -2.16 34.40 23.31
C LEU A 797 -0.72 34.84 22.99
N GLY A 798 0.14 33.91 22.53
CA GLY A 798 1.54 34.11 22.19
C GLY A 798 2.52 33.52 23.21
N GLY A 799 3.79 33.89 23.06
CA GLY A 799 4.87 33.49 23.98
C GLY A 799 4.65 34.04 25.40
N CYS A 800 5.18 33.34 26.39
CA CYS A 800 4.99 33.68 27.81
C CYS A 800 5.66 34.97 28.26
#